data_AF-A0A364KQF5-F1
#
_entry.id   AF-A0A364KQF5-F1
#
_cell.length_a   1.000
_cell.length_b   1.000
_cell.length_c   1.000
_cell.angle_alpha   90.00
_cell.angle_beta   90.00
_cell.angle_gamma   90.00
#
_symmetry.space_group_name_H-M   'P 1'
#
loop_
_entity.id
_entity.type
_entity.pdbx_description
1 polymer ?
#
loop_
_entity_poly.entity_id
_entity_poly.type
_entity_poly.pdbx_seq_one_letter_code
_entity_poly.pdbx_strand_id
1 'polypeptide(L)'
;MPSPIPIATRPINEPKVGRNNYQPFGFREEVLPAGWTSQEGSLPLPCDIHASHDVKVTVRDGANLYIDIYRPNTSEPVPAILAWSPFGKKFNGISMLRMLPWGLGVPKGVISGLEKFEGPDPASFVPKGFAIVNVDARGAGDSDGNVHIMGTQEAEDGYDVIEAIAKMPWCNGNIGLAGNSHLAIVQWHIAQLQPPSLKAIAPWEACGDLYREQFVRGGIFDAGLFDLIIDHNIQGHGGVEDFHEMYRRYPKADSLYWKDKRPDISKISIPTYITASYTSFVHTMGSLRGWLQLSTSEKWLRICPWQEWFDMWNDKDSAADLAGFFGLYLKGEKNGWERTPKFRTTALRFTQDPVFDIVEEDFPIPRTDYRKLYFQPEQKLGLEAPVEAYSVSYDSEKYLDHAGFTHTFFEKTRLMGIPKAVVYVSCADFHDLDIYVLVRKLDAQGKPLLNLNIPWSSIASQGASPDKIDEIPPSHKNNLLFHVGSQGILRASRRAIDWSKSIHENFPFHPHDRDEYVTPGEIVKLEIGIWAMGVEYEAGESVRVEVHGNSPALRGEFKEDNEFASLASHGRHQVYIGGEHASYIILPFGSLNEFAALDSSIRSDVRKHLATELAAGNVSETCAIPLKSVKMHRPMAIGGFVDFLCSLEHCKNCAPLAGGAVSNNFYYAPSVYNGRTSSIVPSPEPVRRPHGIIYHPETKEPTFCPSKKIDFELEMGIFVSKPVPIGERISIETAASHIFGFVLLNDWSARDLQAFEMNPLGPFHSKGFGTSISPWIVTIDALMPFTCKPWHDHTSTEFEHQRYSDRTKATFDIKLDVTLVRNGESHKLATSNLNYLYWTPYQQVTHHTLAGCGLETGDLLGTGTITGETKQELGSLFEATYNGTKPIELANGDKLGFLQDGDEIILGASCGGEEGQPRLGFGECRGKILPAK
;
A
#
# COMPACT_ATOMS: atom_id res chain seq x y z
N MET A 1 -4.98 39.27 5.29
CA MET A 1 -6.26 39.81 5.82
C MET A 1 -6.54 39.10 7.14
N PRO A 2 -7.17 39.74 8.15
CA PRO A 2 -7.49 39.02 9.39
C PRO A 2 -8.33 37.77 9.07
N SER A 3 -8.08 36.67 9.79
CA SER A 3 -8.85 35.44 9.66
C SER A 3 -10.35 35.77 9.72
N PRO A 4 -11.18 35.21 8.83
CA PRO A 4 -12.63 35.43 8.86
C PRO A 4 -13.29 34.88 10.12
N ILE A 5 -12.54 34.17 10.97
CA ILE A 5 -12.99 33.56 12.22
C ILE A 5 -12.14 34.09 13.37
N PRO A 6 -12.74 34.55 14.47
CA PRO A 6 -12.01 34.87 15.69
C PRO A 6 -11.29 33.63 16.24
N ILE A 7 -9.96 33.66 16.26
CA ILE A 7 -9.11 32.61 16.84
C ILE A 7 -8.94 32.89 18.34
N ALA A 8 -9.34 31.94 19.18
CA ALA A 8 -9.06 31.99 20.61
C ALA A 8 -7.57 31.75 20.87
N THR A 9 -7.00 32.48 21.81
CA THR A 9 -5.61 32.32 22.23
C THR A 9 -5.52 32.12 23.73
N ARG A 10 -4.53 31.32 24.14
CA ARG A 10 -4.11 31.15 25.52
C ARG A 10 -2.72 31.76 25.73
N PRO A 11 -2.40 32.23 26.95
CA PRO A 11 -1.11 32.84 27.24
C PRO A 11 0.03 31.82 27.12
N ILE A 12 1.21 32.29 26.70
CA ILE A 12 2.47 31.54 26.67
C ILE A 12 3.54 32.26 27.48
N ASN A 13 4.64 31.58 27.77
CA ASN A 13 5.76 32.19 28.50
C ASN A 13 6.56 33.13 27.60
N GLU A 14 7.04 34.24 28.14
CA GLU A 14 7.98 35.12 27.45
C GLU A 14 9.36 34.45 27.27
N PRO A 15 10.07 34.78 26.17
CA PRO A 15 11.48 34.46 25.98
C PRO A 15 12.36 34.90 27.16
N LYS A 16 13.20 34.01 27.68
CA LYS A 16 14.12 34.32 28.80
C LYS A 16 15.55 33.89 28.51
N VAL A 17 16.49 34.83 28.59
CA VAL A 17 17.93 34.58 28.34
C VAL A 17 18.43 33.44 29.23
N GLY A 18 19.11 32.47 28.62
CA GLY A 18 19.64 31.27 29.28
C GLY A 18 18.65 30.10 29.43
N ARG A 19 17.34 30.30 29.21
CA ARG A 19 16.38 29.18 29.14
C ARG A 19 16.45 28.54 27.75
N ASN A 20 16.66 27.23 27.68
CA ASN A 20 16.79 26.46 26.42
C ASN A 20 17.78 27.09 25.41
N ASN A 21 18.88 27.68 25.88
CA ASN A 21 19.88 28.37 25.06
C ASN A 21 19.39 29.66 24.35
N TYR A 22 18.30 30.27 24.78
CA TYR A 22 17.92 31.59 24.27
C TYR A 22 18.99 32.64 24.57
N GLN A 23 19.37 33.37 23.53
CA GLN A 23 20.37 34.44 23.56
C GLN A 23 19.69 35.80 23.50
N PRO A 24 20.36 36.89 23.92
CA PRO A 24 19.84 38.23 23.76
C PRO A 24 19.39 38.51 22.32
N PHE A 25 18.18 39.06 22.20
CA PHE A 25 17.60 39.49 20.94
C PHE A 25 18.30 40.74 20.42
N GLY A 26 18.67 40.73 19.14
CA GLY A 26 19.24 41.87 18.44
C GLY A 26 20.10 41.42 17.27
N PHE A 27 19.94 42.13 16.15
CA PHE A 27 20.69 41.83 14.93
C PHE A 27 22.20 41.85 15.19
N ARG A 28 22.88 40.78 14.79
CA ARG A 28 24.35 40.67 14.80
C ARG A 28 24.81 39.71 13.73
N GLU A 29 26.04 39.89 13.29
CA GLU A 29 26.72 38.99 12.37
C GLU A 29 28.05 38.55 12.95
N GLU A 30 28.38 37.28 12.77
CA GLU A 30 29.62 36.69 13.24
C GLU A 30 30.05 35.53 12.33
N VAL A 31 31.35 35.21 12.35
CA VAL A 31 31.87 33.98 11.77
C VAL A 31 32.19 33.03 12.91
N LEU A 32 31.45 31.92 12.97
CA LEU A 32 31.70 30.83 13.90
C LEU A 32 32.81 29.95 13.31
N PRO A 33 34.00 29.85 13.95
CA PRO A 33 35.13 29.14 13.35
C PRO A 33 34.93 27.62 13.37
N ALA A 34 35.62 26.90 12.48
CA ALA A 34 35.75 25.46 12.56
C ALA A 34 36.22 25.01 13.96
N GLY A 35 35.56 23.99 14.52
CA GLY A 35 35.76 23.52 15.89
C GLY A 35 34.97 24.27 16.96
N TRP A 36 34.23 25.33 16.60
CA TRP A 36 33.31 26.01 17.54
C TRP A 36 32.24 25.04 18.07
N THR A 37 31.86 25.20 19.33
CA THR A 37 30.80 24.43 19.99
C THR A 37 29.84 25.37 20.69
N SER A 38 28.54 25.11 20.58
CA SER A 38 27.51 25.93 21.24
C SER A 38 27.50 25.75 22.76
N GLN A 39 27.67 24.51 23.20
CA GLN A 39 27.70 24.10 24.60
C GLN A 39 28.46 22.78 24.74
N GLU A 40 28.77 22.40 25.98
CA GLU A 40 29.45 21.13 26.28
C GLU A 40 28.62 19.93 25.78
N GLY A 41 29.24 19.10 24.92
CA GLY A 41 28.60 17.93 24.33
C GLY A 41 27.81 18.18 23.06
N SER A 42 27.88 19.39 22.47
CA SER A 42 27.43 19.64 21.09
C SER A 42 28.46 19.18 20.07
N LEU A 43 28.01 18.89 18.84
CA LEU A 43 28.87 18.58 17.69
C LEU A 43 29.72 19.83 17.34
N PRO A 44 31.06 19.73 17.31
CA PRO A 44 31.90 20.83 16.85
C PRO A 44 31.67 21.14 15.36
N LEU A 45 31.68 22.42 14.99
CA LEU A 45 31.48 22.81 13.60
C LEU A 45 32.60 22.27 12.71
N PRO A 46 32.29 21.60 11.58
CA PRO A 46 33.31 21.06 10.70
C PRO A 46 33.95 22.11 9.77
N CYS A 47 33.38 23.31 9.67
CA CYS A 47 33.90 24.43 8.89
C CYS A 47 33.52 25.77 9.51
N ASP A 48 34.08 26.86 8.97
CA ASP A 48 33.65 28.22 9.31
C ASP A 48 32.24 28.48 8.79
N ILE A 49 31.35 28.98 9.65
CA ILE A 49 29.95 29.32 9.33
C ILE A 49 29.73 30.81 9.55
N HIS A 50 29.23 31.50 8.52
CA HIS A 50 28.77 32.88 8.66
C HIS A 50 27.35 32.86 9.23
N ALA A 51 27.16 33.41 10.43
CA ALA A 51 25.89 33.47 11.14
C ALA A 51 25.36 34.91 11.16
N SER A 52 24.16 35.11 10.61
CA SER A 52 23.39 36.35 10.75
C SER A 52 22.20 36.09 11.67
N HIS A 53 22.16 36.74 12.84
CA HIS A 53 21.14 36.52 13.85
C HIS A 53 20.07 37.60 13.82
N ASP A 54 18.84 37.24 14.18
CA ASP A 54 17.68 38.14 14.35
C ASP A 54 17.47 39.05 13.12
N VAL A 55 17.65 38.50 11.92
CA VAL A 55 17.41 39.21 10.67
C VAL A 55 15.92 39.45 10.54
N LYS A 56 15.54 40.73 10.38
CA LYS A 56 14.15 41.14 10.30
C LYS A 56 13.60 40.95 8.89
N VAL A 57 12.43 40.31 8.79
CA VAL A 57 11.64 40.19 7.57
C VAL A 57 10.24 40.73 7.84
N THR A 58 9.81 41.73 7.07
CA THR A 58 8.45 42.30 7.18
C THR A 58 7.54 41.62 6.17
N VAL A 59 6.47 40.97 6.64
CA VAL A 59 5.50 40.25 5.79
C VAL A 59 4.35 41.15 5.35
N ARG A 60 3.46 40.65 4.47
CA ARG A 60 2.46 41.46 3.72
C ARG A 60 1.50 42.30 4.57
N ASP A 61 1.27 41.92 5.82
CA ASP A 61 0.39 42.65 6.75
C ASP A 61 1.15 43.64 7.64
N GLY A 62 2.46 43.77 7.47
CA GLY A 62 3.32 44.69 8.21
C GLY A 62 3.95 44.11 9.48
N ALA A 63 3.64 42.87 9.86
CA ALA A 63 4.30 42.21 10.97
C ALA A 63 5.77 41.91 10.66
N ASN A 64 6.63 42.02 11.68
CA ASN A 64 8.03 41.67 11.59
C ASN A 64 8.25 40.28 12.16
N LEU A 65 8.84 39.41 11.33
CA LEU A 65 9.33 38.10 11.72
C LEU A 65 10.85 38.13 11.78
N TYR A 66 11.43 37.31 12.64
CA TYR A 66 12.88 37.25 12.84
C TYR A 66 13.45 35.87 12.50
N ILE A 67 14.56 35.86 11.78
CA ILE A 67 15.22 34.65 11.29
C ILE A 67 16.70 34.63 11.69
N ASP A 68 17.25 33.44 11.91
CA ASP A 68 18.70 33.22 11.96
C ASP A 68 19.15 32.51 10.69
N ILE A 69 20.26 32.96 10.10
CA ILE A 69 20.81 32.46 8.84
C ILE A 69 22.22 31.92 9.11
N TYR A 70 22.42 30.63 8.86
CA TYR A 70 23.72 29.96 8.91
C TYR A 70 24.13 29.56 7.51
N ARG A 71 25.20 30.15 6.97
CA ARG A 71 25.62 29.92 5.59
C ARG A 71 27.12 29.73 5.46
N PRO A 72 27.61 29.16 4.33
CA PRO A 72 29.04 29.05 4.09
C PRO A 72 29.69 30.44 4.11
N ASN A 73 30.88 30.55 4.69
CA ASN A 73 31.65 31.79 4.75
C ASN A 73 32.32 32.08 3.39
N THR A 74 31.50 32.40 2.39
CA THR A 74 31.89 32.65 0.99
C THR A 74 31.14 33.86 0.41
N SER A 75 31.66 34.42 -0.68
CA SER A 75 31.02 35.45 -1.49
C SER A 75 30.03 34.89 -2.53
N GLU A 76 30.15 33.61 -2.87
CA GLU A 76 29.28 32.97 -3.87
C GLU A 76 27.86 32.77 -3.31
N PRO A 77 26.81 33.14 -4.06
CA PRO A 77 25.43 32.87 -3.64
C PRO A 77 25.13 31.37 -3.53
N VAL A 78 24.41 30.98 -2.47
CA VAL A 78 24.07 29.57 -2.17
C VAL A 78 22.55 29.36 -2.06
N PRO A 79 22.04 28.14 -2.29
CA PRO A 79 20.64 27.84 -1.97
C PRO A 79 20.40 27.83 -0.46
N ALA A 80 19.14 28.02 -0.06
CA ALA A 80 18.74 27.95 1.34
C ALA A 80 17.75 26.82 1.61
N ILE A 81 17.88 26.18 2.76
CA ILE A 81 16.91 25.25 3.34
C ILE A 81 16.30 25.96 4.55
N LEU A 82 14.99 26.16 4.51
CA LEU A 82 14.23 26.88 5.53
C LEU A 82 13.61 25.88 6.52
N ALA A 83 13.81 26.12 7.81
CA ALA A 83 13.19 25.41 8.92
C ALA A 83 12.16 26.32 9.60
N TRP A 84 10.86 25.98 9.48
CA TRP A 84 9.75 26.85 9.90
C TRP A 84 8.92 26.23 11.02
N SER A 85 8.88 26.88 12.19
CA SER A 85 7.96 26.51 13.28
C SER A 85 7.93 27.58 14.40
N PRO A 86 6.97 27.52 15.33
CA PRO A 86 6.94 28.36 16.51
C PRO A 86 7.86 27.87 17.66
N PHE A 87 8.69 26.85 17.45
CA PHE A 87 9.54 26.26 18.50
C PHE A 87 10.80 27.07 18.82
N GLY A 88 10.89 28.31 18.34
CA GLY A 88 12.07 29.14 18.51
C GLY A 88 13.21 28.79 17.54
N LYS A 89 14.03 29.76 17.18
CA LYS A 89 15.20 29.61 16.29
C LYS A 89 16.53 29.42 17.03
N LYS A 90 16.55 29.79 18.31
CA LYS A 90 17.67 29.63 19.26
C LYS A 90 17.33 28.73 20.46
N PHE A 91 16.07 28.29 20.54
CA PHE A 91 15.55 27.49 21.65
C PHE A 91 15.55 26.02 21.23
N ASN A 92 16.54 25.24 21.66
CA ASN A 92 16.56 23.83 21.25
C ASN A 92 15.62 23.01 22.16
N GLY A 93 14.47 22.61 21.62
CA GLY A 93 13.55 21.64 22.23
C GLY A 93 14.18 20.27 22.56
N ILE A 94 15.48 20.10 22.31
CA ILE A 94 16.27 18.93 22.71
C ILE A 94 16.18 18.63 24.20
N SER A 95 16.01 19.66 25.06
CA SER A 95 15.87 19.46 26.50
C SER A 95 14.64 18.61 26.84
N MET A 96 13.55 18.74 26.06
CA MET A 96 12.36 17.89 26.16
C MET A 96 12.70 16.43 25.85
N LEU A 97 13.45 16.16 24.77
CA LEU A 97 13.85 14.79 24.42
C LEU A 97 14.75 14.17 25.49
N ARG A 98 15.59 14.96 26.16
CA ARG A 98 16.46 14.49 27.26
C ARG A 98 15.69 14.07 28.51
N MET A 99 14.43 14.48 28.67
CA MET A 99 13.57 14.01 29.77
C MET A 99 13.07 12.57 29.54
N LEU A 100 13.08 12.11 28.29
CA LEU A 100 12.58 10.80 27.90
C LEU A 100 13.69 9.75 27.93
N PRO A 101 13.34 8.46 28.11
CA PRO A 101 14.33 7.38 28.17
C PRO A 101 15.25 7.38 26.95
N TRP A 102 16.56 7.27 27.22
CA TRP A 102 17.64 7.24 26.22
C TRP A 102 17.71 8.44 25.27
N GLY A 103 17.04 9.55 25.59
CA GLY A 103 16.98 10.72 24.72
C GLY A 103 16.38 10.43 23.35
N LEU A 104 15.49 9.44 23.25
CA LEU A 104 14.88 8.95 22.00
C LEU A 104 15.92 8.65 20.89
N GLY A 105 17.06 8.07 21.27
CA GLY A 105 18.08 7.65 20.32
C GLY A 105 18.93 8.79 19.75
N VAL A 106 18.83 10.01 20.30
CA VAL A 106 19.64 11.17 19.90
C VAL A 106 20.72 11.40 20.97
N PRO A 107 21.92 10.79 20.91
CA PRO A 107 22.94 10.95 21.95
C PRO A 107 23.54 12.37 21.99
N LYS A 108 24.44 12.64 22.94
CA LYS A 108 25.22 13.90 22.90
C LYS A 108 26.20 13.86 21.72
N GLY A 109 26.51 15.01 21.15
CA GLY A 109 27.53 15.16 20.10
C GLY A 109 27.06 14.88 18.67
N VAL A 110 25.76 14.66 18.44
CA VAL A 110 25.20 14.43 17.08
C VAL A 110 24.60 15.68 16.44
N ILE A 111 24.30 16.71 17.25
CA ILE A 111 23.78 18.01 16.78
C ILE A 111 24.65 19.16 17.30
N SER A 112 24.75 20.23 16.52
CA SER A 112 25.63 21.38 16.81
C SER A 112 25.10 22.35 17.86
N GLY A 113 23.79 22.32 18.15
CA GLY A 113 23.07 23.31 18.94
C GLY A 113 22.73 24.60 18.19
N LEU A 114 22.96 24.64 16.87
CA LEU A 114 22.51 25.72 15.98
C LEU A 114 21.24 25.34 15.21
N GLU A 115 20.87 24.06 15.19
CA GLU A 115 19.64 23.57 14.61
C GLU A 115 18.41 24.16 15.30
N LYS A 116 17.38 24.44 14.52
CA LYS A 116 16.03 24.56 15.03
C LYS A 116 15.58 23.18 15.51
N PHE A 117 14.80 23.11 16.59
CA PHE A 117 14.18 21.84 16.99
C PHE A 117 13.38 21.27 15.80
N GLU A 118 13.55 19.97 15.52
CA GLU A 118 13.00 19.27 14.34
C GLU A 118 13.53 19.73 12.97
N GLY A 119 14.54 20.60 12.92
CA GLY A 119 15.12 21.12 11.68
C GLY A 119 16.46 20.48 11.30
N PRO A 120 16.91 20.69 10.05
CA PRO A 120 18.25 20.34 9.60
C PRO A 120 19.35 21.06 10.40
N ASP A 121 20.43 20.35 10.73
CA ASP A 121 21.55 20.92 11.47
C ASP A 121 22.51 21.71 10.55
N PRO A 122 22.78 23.01 10.82
CA PRO A 122 23.80 23.77 10.11
C PRO A 122 25.15 23.07 9.97
N ALA A 123 25.62 22.34 10.99
CA ALA A 123 26.88 21.60 10.92
C ALA A 123 26.87 20.46 9.88
N SER A 124 25.69 19.95 9.51
CA SER A 124 25.54 18.88 8.52
C SER A 124 25.35 19.38 7.08
N PHE A 125 24.80 20.59 6.91
CA PHE A 125 24.37 21.10 5.60
C PHE A 125 25.18 22.29 5.09
N VAL A 126 25.69 23.15 5.97
CA VAL A 126 26.57 24.28 5.57
C VAL A 126 27.86 23.80 4.88
N PRO A 127 28.56 22.75 5.35
CA PRO A 127 29.74 22.24 4.66
C PRO A 127 29.45 21.68 3.26
N LYS A 128 28.19 21.29 3.03
CA LYS A 128 27.71 20.81 1.74
C LYS A 128 27.28 21.97 0.84
N GLY A 129 27.41 23.24 1.25
CA GLY A 129 27.10 24.40 0.41
C GLY A 129 25.63 24.82 0.42
N PHE A 130 24.89 24.53 1.48
CA PHE A 130 23.53 25.06 1.72
C PHE A 130 23.56 26.10 2.84
N ALA A 131 22.73 27.13 2.75
CA ALA A 131 22.36 27.92 3.92
C ALA A 131 21.23 27.22 4.68
N ILE A 132 21.28 27.21 6.01
CA ILE A 132 20.15 26.85 6.88
C ILE A 132 19.55 28.13 7.44
N VAL A 133 18.23 28.27 7.33
CA VAL A 133 17.52 29.44 7.84
C VAL A 133 16.47 28.99 8.85
N ASN A 134 16.67 29.36 10.11
CA ASN A 134 15.75 29.07 11.20
C ASN A 134 14.78 30.24 11.38
N VAL A 135 13.49 29.98 11.20
CA VAL A 135 12.45 31.03 11.31
C VAL A 135 11.75 30.95 12.66
N ASP A 136 11.60 32.10 13.32
CA ASP A 136 10.58 32.27 14.36
C ASP A 136 9.27 32.68 13.68
N ALA A 137 8.32 31.74 13.65
CA ALA A 137 6.97 32.00 13.14
C ALA A 137 6.32 33.19 13.88
N ARG A 138 5.25 33.74 13.30
CA ARG A 138 4.47 34.84 13.90
C ARG A 138 4.16 34.57 15.38
N GLY A 139 4.37 35.58 16.23
CA GLY A 139 4.19 35.51 17.68
C GLY A 139 5.18 34.64 18.46
N ALA A 140 6.06 33.88 17.79
CA ALA A 140 7.11 33.10 18.45
C ALA A 140 8.38 33.93 18.66
N GLY A 141 9.06 33.72 19.78
CA GLY A 141 10.23 34.50 20.15
C GLY A 141 9.89 35.99 20.22
N ASP A 142 10.61 36.79 19.44
CA ASP A 142 10.41 38.24 19.34
C ASP A 142 9.65 38.66 18.07
N SER A 143 9.13 37.70 17.29
CA SER A 143 8.29 37.98 16.12
C SER A 143 6.94 38.56 16.54
N ASP A 144 6.44 39.54 15.79
CA ASP A 144 5.20 40.27 16.08
C ASP A 144 3.96 39.33 16.11
N GLY A 145 2.95 39.67 16.90
CA GLY A 145 1.62 39.04 16.85
C GLY A 145 1.40 37.86 17.81
N ASN A 146 0.45 36.99 17.45
CA ASN A 146 0.12 35.76 18.18
C ASN A 146 0.54 34.54 17.34
N VAL A 147 0.82 33.44 18.01
CA VAL A 147 1.16 32.16 17.36
C VAL A 147 -0.10 31.53 16.79
N HIS A 148 -0.17 31.47 15.47
CA HIS A 148 -1.16 30.71 14.71
C HIS A 148 -0.55 29.39 14.27
N ILE A 149 -1.26 28.28 14.47
CA ILE A 149 -0.72 26.95 14.20
C ILE A 149 -1.29 26.44 12.87
N MET A 150 -0.44 26.25 11.86
CA MET A 150 -0.70 25.42 10.66
C MET A 150 -2.03 25.74 9.96
N GLY A 151 -2.05 26.82 9.19
CA GLY A 151 -3.23 27.30 8.48
C GLY A 151 -2.88 28.38 7.47
N THR A 152 -3.87 29.14 6.99
CA THR A 152 -3.64 30.17 5.97
C THR A 152 -2.66 31.25 6.44
N GLN A 153 -2.77 31.72 7.68
CA GLN A 153 -1.88 32.78 8.18
C GLN A 153 -0.41 32.37 8.14
N GLU A 154 -0.09 31.17 8.64
CA GLU A 154 1.28 30.67 8.66
C GLU A 154 1.80 30.36 7.24
N ALA A 155 0.90 29.91 6.34
CA ALA A 155 1.22 29.71 4.92
C ALA A 155 1.62 31.02 4.22
N GLU A 156 0.86 32.10 4.44
CA GLU A 156 1.12 33.41 3.84
C GLU A 156 2.42 34.03 4.37
N ASP A 157 2.67 33.90 5.67
CA ASP A 157 3.92 34.35 6.29
C ASP A 157 5.12 33.57 5.72
N GLY A 158 4.98 32.25 5.57
CA GLY A 158 5.99 31.39 4.94
C GLY A 158 6.28 31.76 3.49
N TYR A 159 5.23 32.07 2.71
CA TYR A 159 5.38 32.58 1.34
C TYR A 159 6.25 33.86 1.33
N ASP A 160 5.91 34.84 2.17
CA ASP A 160 6.58 36.14 2.17
C ASP A 160 8.06 36.02 2.61
N VAL A 161 8.33 35.18 3.59
CA VAL A 161 9.70 34.93 4.07
C VAL A 161 10.54 34.21 3.01
N ILE A 162 10.00 33.21 2.31
CA ILE A 162 10.69 32.53 1.19
C ILE A 162 11.10 33.56 0.12
N GLU A 163 10.17 34.40 -0.30
CA GLU A 163 10.42 35.40 -1.36
C GLU A 163 11.34 36.53 -0.90
N ALA A 164 11.38 36.84 0.40
CA ALA A 164 12.32 37.81 0.97
C ALA A 164 13.75 37.25 1.00
N ILE A 165 13.92 36.01 1.45
CA ILE A 165 15.23 35.33 1.53
C ILE A 165 15.82 35.16 0.14
N ALA A 166 15.01 34.72 -0.83
CA ALA A 166 15.45 34.51 -2.21
C ALA A 166 16.02 35.77 -2.89
N LYS A 167 15.68 36.96 -2.39
CA LYS A 167 16.18 38.26 -2.90
C LYS A 167 17.43 38.75 -2.17
N MET A 168 17.86 38.07 -1.09
CA MET A 168 19.07 38.47 -0.37
C MET A 168 20.32 38.20 -1.21
N PRO A 169 21.35 39.07 -1.20
CA PRO A 169 22.52 38.94 -2.09
C PRO A 169 23.32 37.64 -1.94
N TRP A 170 23.25 36.98 -0.78
CA TRP A 170 23.93 35.72 -0.50
C TRP A 170 23.16 34.49 -0.99
N CYS A 171 21.88 34.63 -1.36
CA CYS A 171 21.04 33.53 -1.80
C CYS A 171 21.03 33.41 -3.32
N ASN A 172 21.09 32.19 -3.85
CA ASN A 172 21.01 31.94 -5.29
C ASN A 172 19.57 31.99 -5.87
N GLY A 173 18.58 32.29 -5.02
CA GLY A 173 17.17 32.38 -5.38
C GLY A 173 16.37 31.06 -5.27
N ASN A 174 17.04 29.93 -4.98
CA ASN A 174 16.40 28.63 -4.81
C ASN A 174 16.27 28.28 -3.32
N ILE A 175 15.03 28.06 -2.88
CA ILE A 175 14.68 27.72 -1.50
C ILE A 175 14.08 26.32 -1.45
N GLY A 176 14.44 25.55 -0.43
CA GLY A 176 13.74 24.33 -0.04
C GLY A 176 13.19 24.41 1.38
N LEU A 177 12.14 23.65 1.69
CA LEU A 177 11.64 23.48 3.06
C LEU A 177 11.98 22.08 3.57
N ALA A 178 12.43 21.95 4.80
CA ALA A 178 12.68 20.65 5.44
C ALA A 178 12.48 20.70 6.96
N GLY A 179 12.14 19.54 7.52
CA GLY A 179 12.03 19.33 8.96
C GLY A 179 10.91 18.35 9.30
N ASN A 180 10.84 17.98 10.58
CA ASN A 180 9.90 17.02 11.13
C ASN A 180 8.63 17.69 11.68
N SER A 181 7.59 16.89 11.96
CA SER A 181 6.35 17.30 12.66
C SER A 181 5.80 18.67 12.22
N HIS A 182 5.87 19.73 13.04
CA HIS A 182 5.34 21.05 12.66
C HIS A 182 6.02 21.60 11.40
N LEU A 183 7.35 21.46 11.33
CA LEU A 183 8.16 21.91 10.19
C LEU A 183 7.85 21.11 8.93
N ALA A 184 7.25 19.92 9.06
CA ALA A 184 6.81 19.08 7.96
C ALA A 184 5.38 19.46 7.51
N ILE A 185 4.45 19.58 8.46
CA ILE A 185 3.05 19.92 8.21
C ILE A 185 2.92 21.27 7.50
N VAL A 186 3.67 22.27 7.98
CA VAL A 186 3.60 23.63 7.42
C VAL A 186 4.07 23.69 5.97
N GLN A 187 4.90 22.74 5.51
CA GLN A 187 5.34 22.69 4.11
C GLN A 187 4.15 22.48 3.17
N TRP A 188 3.18 21.64 3.54
CA TRP A 188 1.96 21.47 2.76
C TRP A 188 1.17 22.77 2.63
N HIS A 189 1.07 23.52 3.73
CA HIS A 189 0.36 24.79 3.78
C HIS A 189 1.06 25.89 2.98
N ILE A 190 2.38 25.99 3.06
CA ILE A 190 3.15 26.99 2.30
C ILE A 190 3.18 26.61 0.82
N ALA A 191 3.51 25.36 0.49
CA ALA A 191 3.70 24.93 -0.89
C ALA A 191 2.42 24.96 -1.73
N GLN A 192 1.22 24.78 -1.12
CA GLN A 192 -0.04 24.94 -1.87
C GLN A 192 -0.26 26.37 -2.38
N LEU A 193 0.43 27.38 -1.82
CA LEU A 193 0.42 28.77 -2.30
C LEU A 193 1.41 29.00 -3.46
N GLN A 194 2.21 27.99 -3.80
CA GLN A 194 3.18 27.99 -4.90
C GLN A 194 4.14 29.20 -4.90
N PRO A 195 4.92 29.44 -3.82
CA PRO A 195 5.94 30.49 -3.83
C PRO A 195 6.94 30.27 -4.99
N PRO A 196 7.18 31.25 -5.88
CA PRO A 196 8.03 31.08 -7.05
C PRO A 196 9.46 30.63 -6.74
N SER A 197 10.04 31.06 -5.61
CA SER A 197 11.40 30.68 -5.20
C SER A 197 11.46 29.34 -4.45
N LEU A 198 10.33 28.74 -4.10
CA LEU A 198 10.30 27.39 -3.50
C LEU A 198 10.47 26.33 -4.59
N LYS A 199 11.59 25.63 -4.58
CA LYS A 199 11.95 24.67 -5.65
C LYS A 199 11.75 23.21 -5.27
N ALA A 200 11.75 22.89 -3.98
CA ALA A 200 11.53 21.53 -3.49
C ALA A 200 11.09 21.54 -2.02
N ILE A 201 10.35 20.52 -1.60
CA ILE A 201 9.97 20.33 -0.19
C ILE A 201 10.34 18.93 0.28
N ALA A 202 10.65 18.81 1.57
CA ALA A 202 11.04 17.59 2.24
C ALA A 202 10.28 17.44 3.57
N PRO A 203 8.97 17.11 3.53
CA PRO A 203 8.17 16.91 4.72
C PRO A 203 8.50 15.56 5.35
N TRP A 204 9.18 15.61 6.49
CA TRP A 204 9.46 14.44 7.31
C TRP A 204 8.33 14.24 8.31
N GLU A 205 7.55 13.15 8.24
CA GLU A 205 6.48 12.88 9.22
C GLU A 205 5.46 14.04 9.34
N ALA A 206 4.60 14.22 8.35
CA ALA A 206 3.66 15.34 8.28
C ALA A 206 2.19 14.91 8.33
N CYS A 207 1.41 15.44 9.28
CA CYS A 207 -0.05 15.52 9.11
C CYS A 207 -0.43 16.43 7.93
N GLY A 208 -1.67 16.37 7.48
CA GLY A 208 -2.30 17.48 6.76
C GLY A 208 -3.83 17.46 6.79
N ASP A 209 -4.43 16.80 7.76
CA ASP A 209 -5.81 17.05 8.18
C ASP A 209 -5.79 17.05 9.70
N LEU A 210 -5.51 18.21 10.29
CA LEU A 210 -5.27 18.30 11.74
C LEU A 210 -6.48 17.85 12.55
N TYR A 211 -7.70 18.00 12.01
CA TYR A 211 -8.89 17.45 12.64
C TYR A 211 -8.84 15.92 12.70
N ARG A 212 -8.62 15.24 11.56
CA ARG A 212 -8.74 13.77 11.50
C ARG A 212 -7.51 13.00 11.93
N GLU A 213 -6.35 13.63 11.88
CA GLU A 213 -5.06 12.95 12.04
C GLU A 213 -4.40 13.25 13.38
N GLN A 214 -4.64 14.44 13.97
CA GLN A 214 -3.99 14.86 15.21
C GLN A 214 -4.99 15.13 16.35
N PHE A 215 -5.90 16.09 16.20
CA PHE A 215 -6.67 16.62 17.32
C PHE A 215 -8.02 15.96 17.57
N VAL A 216 -8.67 15.41 16.53
CA VAL A 216 -10.04 14.88 16.62
C VAL A 216 -10.17 13.54 15.89
N ARG A 217 -9.16 12.69 16.04
CA ARG A 217 -9.07 11.41 15.33
C ARG A 217 -10.29 10.55 15.62
N GLY A 218 -10.98 10.11 14.57
CA GLY A 218 -12.21 9.33 14.71
C GLY A 218 -13.40 10.10 15.30
N GLY A 219 -13.30 11.42 15.50
CA GLY A 219 -14.31 12.22 16.18
C GLY A 219 -14.09 12.42 17.69
N ILE A 220 -12.93 12.00 18.22
CA ILE A 220 -12.56 12.08 19.64
C ILE A 220 -11.46 13.12 19.80
N PHE A 221 -11.70 14.15 20.60
CA PHE A 221 -10.74 15.23 20.82
C PHE A 221 -9.62 14.81 21.77
N ASP A 222 -8.37 15.09 21.41
CA ASP A 222 -7.18 14.96 22.25
C ASP A 222 -6.12 16.00 21.84
N ALA A 223 -5.74 16.87 22.78
CA ALA A 223 -4.67 17.85 22.59
C ALA A 223 -3.50 17.67 23.57
N GLY A 224 -3.46 16.59 24.36
CA GLY A 224 -2.53 16.45 25.50
C GLY A 224 -1.04 16.48 25.10
N LEU A 225 -0.68 15.86 23.97
CA LEU A 225 0.68 15.94 23.40
C LEU A 225 1.03 17.39 23.00
N PHE A 226 0.11 18.07 22.31
CA PHE A 226 0.36 19.42 21.82
C PHE A 226 0.44 20.44 22.97
N ASP A 227 -0.31 20.21 24.04
CA ASP A 227 -0.20 21.00 25.27
C ASP A 227 1.20 20.90 25.89
N LEU A 228 1.78 19.70 25.94
CA LEU A 228 3.16 19.55 26.39
C LEU A 228 4.14 20.35 25.52
N ILE A 229 3.96 20.28 24.18
CA ILE A 229 4.81 20.99 23.21
C ILE A 229 4.70 22.50 23.43
N ILE A 230 3.50 23.04 23.58
CA ILE A 230 3.29 24.47 23.86
C ILE A 230 4.03 24.87 25.14
N ASP A 231 3.85 24.13 26.23
CA ASP A 231 4.40 24.49 27.54
C ASP A 231 5.95 24.49 27.58
N HIS A 232 6.57 23.61 26.78
CA HIS A 232 8.02 23.42 26.77
C HIS A 232 8.75 24.21 25.67
N ASN A 233 8.15 24.31 24.48
CA ASN A 233 8.86 24.72 23.27
C ASN A 233 8.35 26.05 22.67
N ILE A 234 7.15 26.52 23.01
CA ILE A 234 6.60 27.74 22.43
C ILE A 234 6.70 28.89 23.45
N GLN A 235 7.39 29.95 23.06
CA GLN A 235 7.55 31.18 23.84
C GLN A 235 7.32 32.40 22.95
N GLY A 236 6.81 33.48 23.52
CA GLY A 236 6.52 34.70 22.80
C GLY A 236 5.90 35.77 23.68
N HIS A 237 5.73 36.97 23.13
CA HIS A 237 5.14 38.12 23.84
C HIS A 237 3.60 38.17 23.75
N GLY A 238 3.01 37.34 22.89
CA GLY A 238 1.56 37.21 22.69
C GLY A 238 0.97 35.94 23.30
N GLY A 239 -0.08 35.41 22.68
CA GLY A 239 -0.65 34.11 22.98
C GLY A 239 -0.45 33.10 21.84
N VAL A 240 -0.77 31.83 22.12
CA VAL A 240 -0.88 30.76 21.12
C VAL A 240 -2.33 30.35 20.95
N GLU A 241 -2.68 29.93 19.74
CA GLU A 241 -3.98 29.33 19.43
C GLU A 241 -4.41 28.26 20.45
N ASP A 242 -5.64 28.38 20.95
CA ASP A 242 -6.22 27.50 21.98
C ASP A 242 -7.14 26.45 21.35
N PHE A 243 -6.60 25.26 21.08
CA PHE A 243 -7.36 24.18 20.43
C PHE A 243 -8.54 23.66 21.25
N HIS A 244 -8.48 23.72 22.58
CA HIS A 244 -9.59 23.31 23.45
C HIS A 244 -10.79 24.25 23.27
N GLU A 245 -10.54 25.56 23.34
CA GLU A 245 -11.58 26.56 23.14
C GLU A 245 -12.07 26.58 21.68
N MET A 246 -11.18 26.37 20.71
CA MET A 246 -11.57 26.29 19.31
C MET A 246 -12.42 25.05 19.02
N TYR A 247 -12.12 23.90 19.62
CA TYR A 247 -12.97 22.71 19.52
C TYR A 247 -14.33 22.92 20.22
N ARG A 248 -14.36 23.54 21.41
CA ARG A 248 -15.62 23.90 22.10
C ARG A 248 -16.54 24.75 21.22
N ARG A 249 -15.97 25.73 20.49
CA ARG A 249 -16.73 26.60 19.56
C ARG A 249 -17.10 25.90 18.27
N TYR A 250 -16.21 25.06 17.75
CA TYR A 250 -16.30 24.46 16.42
C TYR A 250 -16.00 22.95 16.47
N PRO A 251 -16.86 22.12 17.06
CA PRO A 251 -16.55 20.69 17.28
C PRO A 251 -16.61 19.82 16.02
N LYS A 252 -16.87 20.40 14.84
CA LYS A 252 -17.15 19.70 13.59
C LYS A 252 -16.18 20.10 12.48
N ALA A 253 -15.74 19.12 11.69
CA ALA A 253 -14.69 19.30 10.68
C ALA A 253 -15.10 20.20 9.50
N ASP A 254 -16.39 20.43 9.27
CA ASP A 254 -16.91 21.26 8.19
C ASP A 254 -16.95 22.76 8.53
N SER A 255 -16.63 23.12 9.77
CA SER A 255 -16.45 24.52 10.17
C SER A 255 -15.35 25.19 9.33
N LEU A 256 -15.46 26.51 9.14
CA LEU A 256 -14.41 27.28 8.45
C LEU A 256 -13.05 27.16 9.16
N TYR A 257 -13.05 26.94 10.48
CA TYR A 257 -11.84 26.83 11.28
C TYR A 257 -11.06 25.57 10.92
N TRP A 258 -11.70 24.39 10.99
CA TRP A 258 -11.03 23.14 10.65
C TRP A 258 -10.73 23.00 9.15
N LYS A 259 -11.49 23.67 8.29
CA LYS A 259 -11.16 23.78 6.86
C LYS A 259 -9.86 24.55 6.62
N ASP A 260 -9.54 25.56 7.43
CA ASP A 260 -8.25 26.28 7.37
C ASP A 260 -7.07 25.38 7.73
N LYS A 261 -7.30 24.39 8.60
CA LYS A 261 -6.29 23.42 9.09
C LYS A 261 -6.11 22.18 8.19
N ARG A 262 -6.58 22.26 6.94
CA ARG A 262 -6.49 21.18 5.96
C ARG A 262 -6.04 21.74 4.60
N PRO A 263 -4.73 21.67 4.27
CA PRO A 263 -4.21 22.18 3.01
C PRO A 263 -4.69 21.33 1.82
N ASP A 264 -4.76 21.97 0.66
CA ASP A 264 -5.03 21.32 -0.61
C ASP A 264 -3.71 20.87 -1.26
N ILE A 265 -3.26 19.66 -0.88
CA ILE A 265 -1.99 19.07 -1.32
C ILE A 265 -1.95 18.89 -2.85
N SER A 266 -3.11 18.76 -3.51
CA SER A 266 -3.18 18.61 -4.97
C SER A 266 -2.69 19.82 -5.75
N LYS A 267 -2.52 20.99 -5.09
CA LYS A 267 -1.94 22.19 -5.68
C LYS A 267 -0.40 22.16 -5.72
N ILE A 268 0.24 21.18 -5.09
CA ILE A 268 1.70 21.14 -4.98
C ILE A 268 2.26 20.32 -6.14
N SER A 269 2.98 21.01 -7.03
CA SER A 269 3.55 20.46 -8.26
C SER A 269 5.08 20.45 -8.30
N ILE A 270 5.74 20.80 -7.19
CA ILE A 270 7.20 20.85 -7.07
C ILE A 270 7.77 19.52 -6.55
N PRO A 271 9.04 19.20 -6.84
CA PRO A 271 9.73 18.04 -6.29
C PRO A 271 9.53 17.88 -4.78
N THR A 272 9.18 16.67 -4.35
CA THR A 272 8.82 16.41 -2.95
C THR A 272 9.42 15.10 -2.45
N TYR A 273 10.17 15.14 -1.34
CA TYR A 273 10.69 13.95 -0.68
C TYR A 273 10.02 13.75 0.69
N ILE A 274 9.13 12.76 0.77
CA ILE A 274 8.31 12.48 1.95
C ILE A 274 8.98 11.39 2.78
N THR A 275 9.00 11.57 4.10
CA THR A 275 9.18 10.46 5.02
C THR A 275 7.96 10.23 5.90
N ALA A 276 7.80 8.98 6.32
CA ALA A 276 6.77 8.53 7.23
C ALA A 276 7.31 7.37 8.06
N SER A 277 6.56 6.93 9.06
CA SER A 277 6.79 5.67 9.75
C SER A 277 5.47 4.96 9.99
N TYR A 278 5.51 3.64 10.19
CA TYR A 278 4.36 2.88 10.69
C TYR A 278 4.15 3.05 12.20
N THR A 279 5.12 3.65 12.89
CA THR A 279 5.18 3.70 14.35
C THR A 279 4.65 5.00 14.93
N SER A 280 4.67 6.09 14.15
CA SER A 280 4.08 7.37 14.51
C SER A 280 2.61 7.25 14.85
N PHE A 281 2.20 7.83 15.98
CA PHE A 281 0.78 7.89 16.38
C PHE A 281 0.13 9.22 16.00
N VAL A 282 0.87 10.10 15.31
CA VAL A 282 0.41 11.43 14.86
C VAL A 282 0.48 11.58 13.34
N HIS A 283 1.58 11.16 12.71
CA HIS A 283 1.93 11.64 11.36
C HIS A 283 1.70 10.64 10.22
N THR A 284 1.66 9.32 10.50
CA THR A 284 1.68 8.25 9.48
C THR A 284 0.72 8.49 8.32
N MET A 285 -0.57 8.64 8.60
CA MET A 285 -1.57 8.74 7.52
C MET A 285 -1.53 10.08 6.79
N GLY A 286 -1.05 11.15 7.44
CA GLY A 286 -0.87 12.44 6.80
C GLY A 286 0.24 12.42 5.74
N SER A 287 1.37 11.79 6.05
CA SER A 287 2.48 11.65 5.10
C SER A 287 2.05 10.80 3.90
N LEU A 288 1.35 9.71 4.16
CA LEU A 288 0.81 8.82 3.11
C LEU A 288 -0.25 9.52 2.26
N ARG A 289 -1.11 10.36 2.87
CA ARG A 289 -2.04 11.21 2.11
C ARG A 289 -1.30 12.21 1.24
N GLY A 290 -0.18 12.77 1.72
CA GLY A 290 0.74 13.58 0.93
C GLY A 290 1.18 12.85 -0.35
N TRP A 291 1.69 11.62 -0.21
CA TRP A 291 2.06 10.77 -1.35
C TRP A 291 0.92 10.59 -2.35
N LEU A 292 -0.29 10.30 -1.84
CA LEU A 292 -1.46 9.98 -2.67
C LEU A 292 -2.07 11.21 -3.37
N GLN A 293 -1.89 12.41 -2.83
CA GLN A 293 -2.56 13.62 -3.34
C GLN A 293 -1.68 14.57 -4.15
N LEU A 294 -0.35 14.45 -4.04
CA LEU A 294 0.59 15.28 -4.82
C LEU A 294 0.36 15.16 -6.33
N SER A 295 0.43 16.29 -7.03
CA SER A 295 0.21 16.37 -8.48
C SER A 295 1.50 16.29 -9.30
N THR A 296 2.60 15.80 -8.71
CA THR A 296 3.92 15.66 -9.36
C THR A 296 4.37 14.21 -9.42
N SER A 297 5.08 13.84 -10.49
CA SER A 297 5.81 12.57 -10.61
C SER A 297 7.21 12.63 -9.97
N GLU A 298 7.69 13.82 -9.66
CA GLU A 298 8.95 14.07 -8.94
C GLU A 298 8.73 13.97 -7.43
N LYS A 299 8.13 12.86 -7.00
CA LYS A 299 7.90 12.54 -5.59
C LYS A 299 8.64 11.27 -5.18
N TRP A 300 9.07 11.23 -3.93
CA TRP A 300 9.66 10.07 -3.28
C TRP A 300 9.02 9.86 -1.93
N LEU A 301 8.78 8.60 -1.55
CA LEU A 301 8.28 8.21 -0.23
C LEU A 301 9.24 7.21 0.40
N ARG A 302 9.68 7.50 1.62
CA ARG A 302 10.43 6.56 2.46
C ARG A 302 9.69 6.33 3.77
N ILE A 303 9.27 5.09 4.02
CA ILE A 303 8.69 4.70 5.32
C ILE A 303 9.80 4.12 6.19
N CYS A 304 10.26 4.88 7.19
CA CYS A 304 11.29 4.47 8.14
C CYS A 304 10.68 3.69 9.33
N PRO A 305 11.45 2.81 9.97
CA PRO A 305 11.01 2.09 11.17
C PRO A 305 11.31 2.84 12.47
N TRP A 306 12.00 3.97 12.36
CA TRP A 306 12.51 4.73 13.49
C TRP A 306 11.68 5.97 13.76
N GLN A 307 11.87 6.51 14.96
CA GLN A 307 11.33 7.80 15.36
C GLN A 307 12.02 8.92 14.58
N GLU A 308 11.25 9.93 14.22
CA GLU A 308 11.61 11.04 13.33
C GLU A 308 12.89 11.77 13.75
N TRP A 309 13.12 11.97 15.06
CA TRP A 309 14.34 12.66 15.54
C TRP A 309 15.60 11.80 15.39
N PHE A 310 15.48 10.48 15.59
CA PHE A 310 16.60 9.56 15.33
C PHE A 310 16.92 9.55 13.83
N ASP A 311 15.88 9.39 13.01
CA ASP A 311 16.00 9.33 11.56
C ASP A 311 16.65 10.61 10.99
N MET A 312 16.24 11.79 11.45
CA MET A 312 16.80 13.04 10.94
C MET A 312 18.23 13.33 11.44
N TRP A 313 18.53 13.09 12.72
CA TRP A 313 19.79 13.57 13.34
C TRP A 313 20.85 12.50 13.58
N ASN A 314 20.47 11.23 13.70
CA ASN A 314 21.40 10.16 14.05
C ASN A 314 21.54 9.09 12.96
N ASP A 315 20.58 8.98 12.05
CA ASP A 315 20.72 8.14 10.86
C ASP A 315 21.47 8.87 9.74
N LYS A 316 22.64 8.34 9.37
CA LYS A 316 23.54 8.98 8.40
C LYS A 316 23.00 8.91 6.97
N ASP A 317 22.27 7.85 6.65
CA ASP A 317 21.71 7.65 5.31
C ASP A 317 20.60 8.65 5.03
N SER A 318 19.77 8.97 6.03
CA SER A 318 18.76 10.02 5.97
C SER A 318 19.31 11.42 5.67
N ALA A 319 20.36 11.84 6.38
CA ALA A 319 20.98 13.13 6.14
C ALA A 319 21.72 13.20 4.78
N ALA A 320 22.19 12.06 4.27
CA ALA A 320 22.78 11.94 2.94
C ALA A 320 21.70 12.02 1.85
N ASP A 321 20.58 11.31 2.00
CA ASP A 321 19.44 11.34 1.09
C ASP A 321 18.89 12.76 0.96
N LEU A 322 18.62 13.44 2.07
CA LEU A 322 18.10 14.81 2.06
C LEU A 322 19.06 15.79 1.35
N ALA A 323 20.35 15.65 1.59
CA ALA A 323 21.36 16.47 0.91
C ALA A 323 21.45 16.14 -0.59
N GLY A 324 21.30 14.88 -0.98
CA GLY A 324 21.25 14.45 -2.38
C GLY A 324 20.03 15.02 -3.11
N PHE A 325 18.85 14.90 -2.52
CA PHE A 325 17.61 15.48 -3.03
C PHE A 325 17.74 16.99 -3.28
N PHE A 326 18.16 17.76 -2.26
CA PHE A 326 18.34 19.20 -2.43
C PHE A 326 19.54 19.59 -3.29
N GLY A 327 20.57 18.75 -3.39
CA GLY A 327 21.69 18.94 -4.31
C GLY A 327 21.20 18.98 -5.75
N LEU A 328 20.31 18.06 -6.12
CA LEU A 328 19.69 18.04 -7.44
C LEU A 328 18.80 19.28 -7.65
N TYR A 329 17.85 19.53 -6.74
CA TYR A 329 16.77 20.49 -7.01
C TYR A 329 17.09 21.95 -6.66
N LEU A 330 18.00 22.21 -5.71
CA LEU A 330 18.35 23.59 -5.33
C LEU A 330 19.64 24.07 -5.99
N LYS A 331 20.52 23.15 -6.44
CA LYS A 331 21.81 23.48 -7.07
C LYS A 331 21.96 22.97 -8.50
N GLY A 332 21.12 22.03 -8.95
CA GLY A 332 21.27 21.39 -10.26
C GLY A 332 22.41 20.37 -10.33
N GLU A 333 22.82 19.78 -9.19
CA GLU A 333 23.88 18.77 -9.16
C GLU A 333 23.44 17.46 -9.81
N LYS A 334 24.29 16.89 -10.67
CA LYS A 334 24.09 15.54 -11.24
C LYS A 334 24.63 14.47 -10.29
N ASN A 335 24.04 14.38 -9.10
CA ASN A 335 24.50 13.51 -8.01
C ASN A 335 23.90 12.08 -8.04
N GLY A 336 23.01 11.80 -8.98
CA GLY A 336 22.40 10.48 -9.16
C GLY A 336 21.11 10.23 -8.39
N TRP A 337 20.58 11.23 -7.66
CA TRP A 337 19.31 11.13 -6.91
C TRP A 337 18.13 10.61 -7.75
N GLU A 338 18.08 10.89 -9.05
CA GLU A 338 17.00 10.39 -9.92
C GLU A 338 16.93 8.86 -10.02
N ARG A 339 18.01 8.16 -9.64
CA ARG A 339 18.04 6.68 -9.57
C ARG A 339 17.52 6.14 -8.24
N THR A 340 17.29 6.99 -7.24
CA THR A 340 16.70 6.59 -5.96
C THR A 340 15.30 6.04 -6.21
N PRO A 341 14.97 4.81 -5.75
CA PRO A 341 13.64 4.25 -5.88
C PRO A 341 12.57 5.18 -5.33
N LYS A 342 11.46 5.31 -6.07
CA LYS A 342 10.36 6.23 -5.76
C LYS A 342 9.66 5.90 -4.44
N PHE A 343 9.56 4.62 -4.12
CA PHE A 343 9.00 4.14 -2.87
C PHE A 343 9.91 3.11 -2.20
N ARG A 344 10.23 3.37 -0.93
CA ARG A 344 11.02 2.49 -0.05
C ARG A 344 10.28 2.35 1.28
N THR A 345 10.14 1.14 1.78
CA THR A 345 9.36 0.83 2.99
C THR A 345 10.12 -0.09 3.95
N THR A 346 9.53 -0.36 5.10
CA THR A 346 10.08 -1.23 6.13
C THR A 346 9.08 -2.31 6.57
N ALA A 347 9.58 -3.39 7.16
CA ALA A 347 8.78 -4.36 7.90
C ALA A 347 9.29 -4.44 9.35
N LEU A 348 8.42 -4.09 10.29
CA LEU A 348 8.68 -4.16 11.72
C LEU A 348 8.69 -5.63 12.18
N ARG A 349 9.66 -5.97 13.02
CA ARG A 349 9.80 -7.31 13.61
C ARG A 349 9.58 -7.34 15.13
N PHE A 350 9.43 -6.16 15.77
CA PHE A 350 9.21 -5.93 17.20
C PHE A 350 10.41 -6.30 18.09
N THR A 351 10.71 -7.59 18.22
CA THR A 351 11.80 -8.13 19.08
C THR A 351 13.14 -8.24 18.35
N GLN A 352 13.20 -7.75 17.11
CA GLN A 352 14.39 -7.74 16.26
C GLN A 352 14.46 -6.40 15.53
N ASP A 353 15.65 -6.04 15.05
CA ASP A 353 15.78 -4.90 14.13
C ASP A 353 14.86 -5.10 12.92
N PRO A 354 14.27 -4.07 12.34
CA PRO A 354 13.35 -4.16 11.21
C PRO A 354 14.07 -4.60 9.93
N VAL A 355 13.31 -5.05 8.94
CA VAL A 355 13.79 -5.10 7.54
C VAL A 355 13.53 -3.73 6.95
N PHE A 356 14.59 -3.01 6.56
CA PHE A 356 14.50 -1.63 6.07
C PHE A 356 14.93 -1.53 4.60
N ASP A 357 14.54 -0.45 3.93
CA ASP A 357 14.86 -0.14 2.54
C ASP A 357 14.30 -1.17 1.52
N ILE A 358 13.13 -1.73 1.82
CA ILE A 358 12.39 -2.60 0.90
C ILE A 358 11.86 -1.73 -0.24
N VAL A 359 12.30 -2.00 -1.46
CA VAL A 359 11.84 -1.29 -2.67
C VAL A 359 10.52 -1.89 -3.13
N GLU A 360 9.52 -1.03 -3.35
CA GLU A 360 8.21 -1.39 -3.89
C GLU A 360 7.83 -0.41 -5.00
N GLU A 361 6.86 -0.80 -5.84
CA GLU A 361 6.44 0.01 -6.99
C GLU A 361 5.72 1.29 -6.56
N ASP A 362 4.75 1.17 -5.66
CA ASP A 362 3.90 2.28 -5.20
C ASP A 362 3.33 2.01 -3.80
N PHE A 363 2.71 3.02 -3.19
CA PHE A 363 1.90 2.91 -1.99
C PHE A 363 0.44 3.33 -2.27
N PRO A 364 -0.58 2.52 -1.89
CA PRO A 364 -0.47 1.16 -1.35
C PRO A 364 0.23 0.21 -2.32
N ILE A 365 0.91 -0.78 -1.77
CA ILE A 365 1.67 -1.77 -2.56
C ILE A 365 0.69 -2.49 -3.50
N PRO A 366 0.85 -2.40 -4.85
CA PRO A 366 -0.13 -2.92 -5.81
C PRO A 366 -0.41 -4.43 -5.66
N ARG A 367 0.60 -5.19 -5.26
CA ARG A 367 0.57 -6.65 -5.06
C ARG A 367 0.00 -7.10 -3.70
N THR A 368 -0.44 -6.18 -2.84
CA THR A 368 -1.04 -6.50 -1.53
C THR A 368 -2.38 -7.20 -1.71
N ASP A 369 -2.51 -8.37 -1.07
CA ASP A 369 -3.74 -9.16 -1.04
C ASP A 369 -4.53 -8.87 0.24
N TYR A 370 -5.56 -8.04 0.11
CA TYR A 370 -6.43 -7.67 1.23
C TYR A 370 -7.42 -8.80 1.55
N ARG A 371 -7.10 -9.59 2.58
CA ARG A 371 -7.94 -10.72 3.01
C ARG A 371 -8.86 -10.34 4.14
N LYS A 372 -10.10 -10.78 4.04
CA LYS A 372 -11.10 -10.64 5.10
C LYS A 372 -11.02 -11.81 6.08
N LEU A 373 -10.90 -11.51 7.37
CA LEU A 373 -10.99 -12.46 8.46
C LEU A 373 -12.13 -12.06 9.40
N TYR A 374 -13.14 -12.91 9.48
CA TYR A 374 -14.28 -12.76 10.39
C TYR A 374 -13.91 -13.12 11.81
N PHE A 375 -14.48 -12.37 12.75
CA PHE A 375 -14.42 -12.70 14.17
C PHE A 375 -15.19 -14.01 14.38
N GLN A 376 -14.65 -14.89 15.22
CA GLN A 376 -15.22 -16.21 15.49
C GLN A 376 -15.55 -16.35 16.98
N PRO A 377 -16.40 -17.33 17.33
CA PRO A 377 -16.43 -17.89 18.67
C PRO A 377 -15.02 -18.30 19.15
N GLU A 378 -14.88 -18.46 20.47
CA GLU A 378 -13.58 -18.73 21.12
C GLU A 378 -12.48 -17.68 20.83
N GLN A 379 -12.86 -16.46 20.44
CA GLN A 379 -11.93 -15.33 20.26
C GLN A 379 -10.85 -15.59 19.18
N LYS A 380 -11.26 -16.21 18.06
CA LYS A 380 -10.39 -16.45 16.89
C LYS A 380 -10.78 -15.58 15.69
N LEU A 381 -9.88 -15.56 14.70
CA LEU A 381 -10.11 -15.01 13.36
C LEU A 381 -10.17 -16.14 12.34
N GLY A 382 -11.19 -16.12 11.47
CA GLY A 382 -11.42 -17.15 10.45
C GLY A 382 -11.83 -16.57 9.10
N LEU A 383 -11.69 -17.34 8.01
CA LEU A 383 -11.96 -16.87 6.65
C LEU A 383 -13.46 -16.80 6.30
N GLU A 384 -14.31 -17.47 7.08
CA GLU A 384 -15.75 -17.56 6.85
C GLU A 384 -16.53 -16.97 8.01
N ALA A 385 -17.67 -16.33 7.74
CA ALA A 385 -18.52 -15.81 8.80
C ALA A 385 -19.21 -16.96 9.56
N PRO A 386 -19.27 -16.92 10.90
CA PRO A 386 -20.09 -17.86 11.66
C PRO A 386 -21.56 -17.75 11.27
N VAL A 387 -22.25 -18.88 11.11
CA VAL A 387 -23.68 -18.90 10.78
C VAL A 387 -24.53 -18.44 11.96
N GLU A 388 -24.18 -18.88 13.17
CA GLU A 388 -24.87 -18.51 14.40
C GLU A 388 -24.42 -17.14 14.90
N ALA A 389 -25.32 -16.42 15.58
CA ALA A 389 -25.03 -15.13 16.17
C ALA A 389 -24.47 -15.27 17.59
N TYR A 390 -23.34 -14.61 17.85
CA TYR A 390 -22.66 -14.53 19.13
C TYR A 390 -22.34 -13.08 19.46
N SER A 391 -21.94 -12.81 20.70
CA SER A 391 -21.40 -11.52 21.11
C SER A 391 -20.30 -11.67 22.15
N VAL A 392 -19.28 -10.83 22.06
CA VAL A 392 -18.24 -10.68 23.08
C VAL A 392 -18.36 -9.29 23.68
N SER A 393 -18.24 -9.20 24.99
CA SER A 393 -18.44 -7.96 25.74
C SER A 393 -17.18 -7.49 26.43
N TYR A 394 -17.04 -6.18 26.59
CA TYR A 394 -16.01 -5.56 27.40
C TYR A 394 -16.54 -4.31 28.12
N ASP A 395 -15.87 -3.91 29.19
CA ASP A 395 -16.14 -2.68 29.93
C ASP A 395 -15.41 -1.51 29.25
N SER A 396 -16.18 -0.54 28.71
CA SER A 396 -15.60 0.56 27.94
C SER A 396 -14.77 1.53 28.81
N GLU A 397 -15.04 1.58 30.11
CA GLU A 397 -14.43 2.51 31.07
C GLU A 397 -13.16 1.91 31.70
N LYS A 398 -12.97 0.61 31.58
CA LYS A 398 -11.82 -0.10 32.13
C LYS A 398 -10.64 -0.15 31.16
N TYR A 399 -9.52 0.44 31.57
CA TYR A 399 -8.29 0.46 30.78
C TYR A 399 -7.87 -0.95 30.33
N LEU A 400 -7.61 -1.11 29.02
CA LEU A 400 -7.20 -2.35 28.34
C LEU A 400 -8.23 -3.50 28.36
N ASP A 401 -9.45 -3.29 28.87
CA ASP A 401 -10.53 -4.28 28.71
C ASP A 401 -11.03 -4.23 27.26
N HIS A 402 -11.13 -5.40 26.62
CA HIS A 402 -11.37 -5.50 25.19
C HIS A 402 -12.01 -6.82 24.78
N ALA A 403 -12.59 -6.85 23.58
CA ALA A 403 -12.87 -8.08 22.84
C ALA A 403 -11.69 -8.36 21.89
N GLY A 404 -11.00 -9.50 22.07
CA GLY A 404 -9.82 -9.88 21.28
C GLY A 404 -10.08 -11.05 20.33
N PHE A 405 -9.48 -11.03 19.14
CA PHE A 405 -9.60 -12.11 18.14
C PHE A 405 -8.25 -12.42 17.51
N THR A 406 -7.80 -13.66 17.57
CA THR A 406 -6.43 -14.05 17.18
C THR A 406 -6.39 -14.92 15.92
N HIS A 407 -5.41 -14.64 15.04
CA HIS A 407 -4.97 -15.52 13.95
C HIS A 407 -3.49 -15.86 14.14
N THR A 408 -3.15 -17.14 14.20
CA THR A 408 -1.78 -17.63 14.30
C THR A 408 -1.23 -17.98 12.93
N PHE A 409 -0.04 -17.50 12.63
CA PHE A 409 0.66 -17.83 11.39
C PHE A 409 1.50 -19.09 11.59
N PHE A 410 1.37 -20.07 10.70
CA PHE A 410 2.18 -21.30 10.76
C PHE A 410 3.42 -21.24 9.87
N GLU A 411 3.57 -20.14 9.13
CA GLU A 411 4.71 -19.81 8.30
C GLU A 411 5.05 -18.34 8.46
N LYS A 412 6.29 -17.99 8.10
CA LYS A 412 6.72 -16.60 8.10
C LYS A 412 5.82 -15.78 7.17
N THR A 413 5.17 -14.74 7.70
CA THR A 413 4.16 -13.96 6.99
C THR A 413 4.44 -12.48 7.13
N ARG A 414 4.27 -11.72 6.05
CA ARG A 414 4.36 -10.25 6.08
C ARG A 414 3.00 -9.62 5.77
N LEU A 415 2.61 -8.65 6.59
CA LEU A 415 1.43 -7.83 6.38
C LEU A 415 1.86 -6.38 6.08
N MET A 416 1.56 -5.87 4.88
CA MET A 416 1.96 -4.52 4.45
C MET A 416 0.85 -3.82 3.64
N GLY A 417 0.31 -2.73 4.19
CA GLY A 417 -0.76 -1.96 3.52
C GLY A 417 -1.67 -1.26 4.52
N ILE A 418 -2.91 -1.00 4.11
CA ILE A 418 -3.91 -0.24 4.89
C ILE A 418 -5.05 -1.18 5.37
N PRO A 419 -5.07 -1.59 6.64
CA PRO A 419 -6.12 -2.46 7.17
C PRO A 419 -7.46 -1.72 7.39
N LYS A 420 -8.56 -2.49 7.47
CA LYS A 420 -9.89 -1.96 7.83
C LYS A 420 -10.61 -2.92 8.75
N ALA A 421 -11.25 -2.42 9.80
CA ALA A 421 -12.20 -3.20 10.59
C ALA A 421 -13.64 -2.84 10.24
N VAL A 422 -14.52 -3.83 10.21
CA VAL A 422 -15.97 -3.65 10.21
C VAL A 422 -16.50 -4.33 11.45
N VAL A 423 -17.00 -3.53 12.39
CA VAL A 423 -17.49 -4.02 13.69
C VAL A 423 -18.96 -3.65 13.86
N TYR A 424 -19.74 -4.61 14.33
CA TYR A 424 -21.11 -4.40 14.78
C TYR A 424 -21.08 -4.33 16.29
N VAL A 425 -21.52 -3.20 16.85
CA VAL A 425 -21.43 -2.92 18.29
C VAL A 425 -22.72 -2.34 18.86
N SER A 426 -22.93 -2.49 20.16
CA SER A 426 -24.01 -1.81 20.89
C SER A 426 -23.58 -1.48 22.32
N CYS A 427 -24.26 -0.50 22.93
CA CYS A 427 -24.15 -0.17 24.35
C CYS A 427 -25.56 0.08 24.89
N ALA A 428 -25.94 -0.57 26.00
CA ALA A 428 -27.26 -0.41 26.61
C ALA A 428 -27.36 0.82 27.52
N ASP A 429 -26.23 1.32 28.00
CA ASP A 429 -26.15 2.32 29.08
C ASP A 429 -25.97 3.74 28.56
N PHE A 430 -25.53 3.90 27.30
CA PHE A 430 -25.18 5.20 26.73
C PHE A 430 -25.55 5.32 25.25
N HIS A 431 -25.65 6.55 24.76
CA HIS A 431 -26.16 6.91 23.42
C HIS A 431 -25.06 7.18 22.39
N ASP A 432 -23.80 6.90 22.74
CA ASP A 432 -22.66 6.98 21.84
C ASP A 432 -21.58 5.97 22.27
N LEU A 433 -20.64 5.67 21.38
CA LEU A 433 -19.58 4.71 21.62
C LEU A 433 -18.28 5.19 20.96
N ASP A 434 -17.23 5.36 21.76
CA ASP A 434 -15.86 5.47 21.27
C ASP A 434 -15.28 4.06 21.09
N ILE A 435 -14.88 3.75 19.86
CA ILE A 435 -14.35 2.45 19.49
C ILE A 435 -12.92 2.61 18.99
N TYR A 436 -12.00 1.88 19.63
CA TYR A 436 -10.61 1.77 19.22
C TYR A 436 -10.36 0.33 18.77
N VAL A 437 -9.81 0.17 17.57
CA VAL A 437 -9.40 -1.14 17.05
C VAL A 437 -7.88 -1.19 16.98
N LEU A 438 -7.25 -2.11 17.70
CA LEU A 438 -5.80 -2.32 17.71
C LEU A 438 -5.44 -3.63 16.99
N VAL A 439 -4.49 -3.57 16.06
CA VAL A 439 -3.86 -4.74 15.43
C VAL A 439 -2.55 -5.03 16.15
N ARG A 440 -2.58 -5.99 17.08
CA ARG A 440 -1.50 -6.35 18.00
C ARG A 440 -0.69 -7.54 17.46
N LYS A 441 0.63 -7.48 17.57
CA LYS A 441 1.52 -8.64 17.37
C LYS A 441 1.71 -9.41 18.68
N LEU A 442 1.58 -10.73 18.64
CA LEU A 442 1.86 -11.66 19.74
C LEU A 442 3.01 -12.59 19.37
N ASP A 443 3.82 -12.98 20.35
CA ASP A 443 4.79 -14.07 20.18
C ASP A 443 4.10 -15.45 20.10
N ALA A 444 4.90 -16.50 19.92
CA ALA A 444 4.43 -17.88 19.82
C ALA A 444 3.79 -18.43 21.10
N GLN A 445 3.96 -17.74 22.24
CA GLN A 445 3.33 -18.09 23.52
C GLN A 445 2.07 -17.23 23.77
N GLY A 446 1.69 -16.36 22.84
CA GLY A 446 0.54 -15.48 22.94
C GLY A 446 0.78 -14.22 23.77
N LYS A 447 2.05 -13.90 24.13
CA LYS A 447 2.39 -12.67 24.84
C LYS A 447 2.39 -11.49 23.85
N PRO A 448 1.73 -10.37 24.18
CA PRO A 448 1.79 -9.17 23.36
C PRO A 448 3.19 -8.57 23.30
N LEU A 449 3.64 -8.25 22.09
CA LEU A 449 4.93 -7.63 21.85
C LEU A 449 4.83 -6.11 21.82
N LEU A 450 5.99 -5.45 21.95
CA LEU A 450 6.20 -4.01 21.74
C LEU A 450 7.35 -3.83 20.75
N ASN A 451 7.19 -2.93 19.79
CA ASN A 451 8.26 -2.54 18.89
C ASN A 451 8.97 -1.29 19.43
N LEU A 452 10.30 -1.30 19.48
CA LEU A 452 11.08 -0.12 19.82
C LEU A 452 11.22 0.79 18.59
N ASN A 453 10.92 2.07 18.74
CA ASN A 453 10.97 3.06 17.66
C ASN A 453 12.38 3.63 17.44
N ILE A 454 13.41 3.05 18.03
CA ILE A 454 14.82 3.36 17.76
C ILE A 454 15.58 2.03 17.64
N PRO A 455 16.74 1.98 16.97
CA PRO A 455 17.47 0.72 16.83
C PRO A 455 17.87 0.16 18.18
N TRP A 456 17.64 -1.13 18.42
CA TRP A 456 18.04 -1.79 19.67
C TRP A 456 19.55 -1.66 19.92
N SER A 457 20.33 -1.75 18.84
CA SER A 457 21.78 -1.57 18.85
C SER A 457 22.22 -0.18 19.35
N SER A 458 21.42 0.87 19.12
CA SER A 458 21.76 2.24 19.52
C SER A 458 21.75 2.46 21.04
N ILE A 459 21.05 1.61 21.78
CA ILE A 459 20.90 1.71 23.24
C ILE A 459 21.43 0.47 23.99
N ALA A 460 22.01 -0.49 23.27
CA ALA A 460 22.54 -1.73 23.86
C ALA A 460 23.61 -1.47 24.94
N SER A 461 24.45 -0.43 24.76
CA SER A 461 25.47 -0.02 25.73
C SER A 461 24.87 0.47 27.06
N GLN A 462 23.59 0.81 27.09
CA GLN A 462 22.83 1.22 28.27
C GLN A 462 22.10 0.04 28.94
N GLY A 463 22.40 -1.19 28.52
CA GLY A 463 21.86 -2.43 29.10
C GLY A 463 20.48 -2.83 28.58
N ALA A 464 19.93 -2.09 27.61
CA ALA A 464 18.64 -2.37 26.99
C ALA A 464 18.76 -3.44 25.90
N SER A 465 17.83 -4.40 25.88
CA SER A 465 17.71 -5.42 24.84
C SER A 465 16.25 -5.90 24.73
N PRO A 466 15.86 -6.53 23.60
CA PRO A 466 14.51 -7.09 23.43
C PRO A 466 14.12 -8.05 24.55
N ASP A 467 15.03 -8.91 24.99
CA ASP A 467 14.79 -9.91 26.04
C ASP A 467 14.50 -9.31 27.43
N LYS A 468 14.87 -8.04 27.64
CA LYS A 468 14.70 -7.31 28.90
C LYS A 468 13.58 -6.28 28.86
N ILE A 469 12.72 -6.32 27.85
CA ILE A 469 11.66 -5.32 27.66
C ILE A 469 10.70 -5.26 28.86
N ASP A 470 10.50 -6.37 29.57
CA ASP A 470 9.67 -6.43 30.78
C ASP A 470 10.32 -5.75 31.98
N GLU A 471 11.66 -5.66 32.03
CA GLU A 471 12.43 -5.00 33.08
C GLU A 471 12.39 -3.47 32.96
N ILE A 472 11.99 -2.94 31.80
CA ILE A 472 11.84 -1.50 31.59
C ILE A 472 10.69 -0.98 32.47
N PRO A 473 10.91 0.04 33.31
CA PRO A 473 9.87 0.60 34.16
C PRO A 473 8.63 1.03 33.37
N PRO A 474 7.40 0.84 33.87
CA PRO A 474 6.19 1.30 33.20
C PRO A 474 6.22 2.79 32.84
N SER A 475 6.79 3.64 33.70
CA SER A 475 6.96 5.08 33.45
C SER A 475 7.87 5.41 32.26
N HIS A 476 8.64 4.44 31.76
CA HIS A 476 9.52 4.56 30.58
C HIS A 476 8.92 3.90 29.34
N LYS A 477 7.76 3.25 29.44
CA LYS A 477 7.05 2.63 28.31
C LYS A 477 6.00 3.61 27.81
N ASN A 478 6.34 4.35 26.77
CA ASN A 478 5.52 5.42 26.20
C ASN A 478 5.41 5.28 24.66
N ASN A 479 4.48 5.99 24.01
CA ASN A 479 4.17 5.74 22.60
C ASN A 479 5.15 6.40 21.63
N LEU A 480 5.94 7.37 22.07
CA LEU A 480 7.07 7.92 21.32
C LEU A 480 8.18 6.89 21.16
N LEU A 481 8.44 6.11 22.21
CA LEU A 481 9.51 5.10 22.23
C LEU A 481 9.05 3.71 21.79
N PHE A 482 7.80 3.35 22.09
CA PHE A 482 7.26 2.03 21.79
C PHE A 482 6.00 2.09 20.93
N HIS A 483 5.97 1.27 19.89
CA HIS A 483 4.79 1.02 19.10
C HIS A 483 4.10 -0.29 19.53
N VAL A 484 2.80 -0.19 19.87
CA VAL A 484 1.97 -1.31 20.35
C VAL A 484 1.27 -2.07 19.23
N GLY A 485 1.20 -1.49 18.03
CA GLY A 485 0.43 -1.99 16.89
C GLY A 485 -0.35 -0.87 16.19
N SER A 486 -0.78 -1.14 14.95
CA SER A 486 -1.56 -0.18 14.17
C SER A 486 -2.99 -0.05 14.70
N GLN A 487 -3.53 1.17 14.66
CA GLN A 487 -4.79 1.50 15.32
C GLN A 487 -5.79 2.17 14.36
N GLY A 488 -7.08 1.89 14.56
CA GLY A 488 -8.21 2.65 14.03
C GLY A 488 -9.06 3.20 15.18
N ILE A 489 -9.68 4.36 14.99
CA ILE A 489 -10.48 5.05 16.02
C ILE A 489 -11.74 5.61 15.36
N LEU A 490 -12.90 5.40 15.97
CA LEU A 490 -14.15 6.01 15.52
C LEU A 490 -15.15 6.15 16.67
N ARG A 491 -15.73 7.34 16.81
CA ARG A 491 -16.93 7.61 17.58
C ARG A 491 -18.17 7.23 16.77
N ALA A 492 -19.06 6.42 17.34
CA ALA A 492 -20.19 5.85 16.63
C ALA A 492 -21.14 6.92 16.06
N SER A 493 -21.41 8.01 16.78
CA SER A 493 -22.20 9.13 16.27
C SER A 493 -21.56 9.84 15.06
N ARG A 494 -20.27 9.64 14.81
CA ARG A 494 -19.50 10.22 13.70
C ARG A 494 -19.24 9.24 12.55
N ARG A 495 -19.97 8.12 12.51
CA ARG A 495 -19.79 7.00 11.56
C ARG A 495 -20.12 7.28 10.09
N ALA A 496 -20.72 8.42 9.75
CA ALA A 496 -21.04 8.74 8.35
C ALA A 496 -19.81 8.56 7.44
N ILE A 497 -20.01 8.13 6.20
CA ILE A 497 -18.92 7.91 5.22
C ILE A 497 -19.23 8.70 3.95
N ASP A 498 -18.23 9.41 3.44
CA ASP A 498 -18.22 9.98 2.10
C ASP A 498 -17.17 9.24 1.26
N TRP A 499 -17.61 8.19 0.56
CA TRP A 499 -16.74 7.33 -0.24
C TRP A 499 -16.01 8.07 -1.37
N SER A 500 -16.52 9.22 -1.83
CA SER A 500 -15.88 10.00 -2.89
C SER A 500 -14.56 10.66 -2.45
N LYS A 501 -14.34 10.77 -1.14
CA LYS A 501 -13.14 11.36 -0.53
C LYS A 501 -12.24 10.34 0.15
N SER A 502 -12.62 9.05 0.14
CA SER A 502 -11.79 7.98 0.67
C SER A 502 -10.52 7.86 -0.16
N ILE A 503 -9.35 7.90 0.50
CA ILE A 503 -8.05 7.75 -0.15
C ILE A 503 -7.75 6.28 -0.53
N HIS A 504 -8.50 5.35 0.04
CA HIS A 504 -8.43 3.92 -0.21
C HIS A 504 -9.74 3.24 0.22
N GLU A 505 -10.11 2.11 -0.38
CA GLU A 505 -11.35 1.36 -0.01
C GLU A 505 -11.35 0.85 1.45
N ASN A 506 -10.14 0.65 2.01
CA ASN A 506 -9.92 0.26 3.41
C ASN A 506 -9.71 1.45 4.35
N PHE A 507 -9.79 2.69 3.85
CA PHE A 507 -9.67 3.89 4.69
C PHE A 507 -10.83 4.85 4.40
N PRO A 508 -12.04 4.54 4.91
CA PRO A 508 -13.23 5.35 4.66
C PRO A 508 -13.04 6.78 5.17
N PHE A 509 -13.44 7.76 4.35
CA PHE A 509 -13.45 9.16 4.79
C PHE A 509 -14.70 9.46 5.62
N HIS A 510 -14.50 9.71 6.91
CA HIS A 510 -15.56 10.19 7.81
C HIS A 510 -15.62 11.73 7.78
N PRO A 511 -16.77 12.34 7.41
CA PRO A 511 -16.86 13.78 7.23
C PRO A 511 -16.92 14.55 8.56
N HIS A 512 -17.33 13.91 9.67
CA HIS A 512 -17.45 14.56 10.99
C HIS A 512 -18.23 15.89 10.97
N ASP A 513 -19.22 16.02 10.10
CA ASP A 513 -20.04 17.23 9.88
C ASP A 513 -21.34 17.25 10.70
N ARG A 514 -21.69 16.12 11.32
CA ARG A 514 -22.86 15.96 12.18
C ARG A 514 -22.66 14.82 13.16
N ASP A 515 -23.55 14.77 14.14
CA ASP A 515 -23.68 13.71 15.13
C ASP A 515 -24.95 12.92 14.82
N GLU A 516 -24.82 11.60 14.67
CA GLU A 516 -25.91 10.65 14.49
C GLU A 516 -25.93 9.71 15.70
N TYR A 517 -26.35 10.20 16.88
CA TYR A 517 -26.36 9.42 18.11
C TYR A 517 -27.06 8.06 17.95
N VAL A 518 -26.59 7.09 18.72
CA VAL A 518 -27.05 5.69 18.68
C VAL A 518 -28.11 5.51 19.77
N THR A 519 -29.22 4.86 19.45
CA THR A 519 -30.21 4.53 20.48
C THR A 519 -29.61 3.50 21.45
N PRO A 520 -29.67 3.68 22.77
CA PRO A 520 -29.13 2.68 23.69
C PRO A 520 -29.70 1.27 23.41
N GLY A 521 -28.82 0.29 23.25
CA GLY A 521 -29.12 -1.10 22.89
C GLY A 521 -29.19 -1.39 21.38
N GLU A 522 -29.18 -0.36 20.52
CA GLU A 522 -29.16 -0.52 19.06
C GLU A 522 -27.81 -1.06 18.57
N ILE A 523 -27.85 -2.02 17.64
CA ILE A 523 -26.66 -2.54 16.98
C ILE A 523 -26.28 -1.61 15.84
N VAL A 524 -25.11 -0.98 15.94
CA VAL A 524 -24.57 -0.09 14.93
C VAL A 524 -23.39 -0.73 14.21
N LYS A 525 -23.36 -0.60 12.87
CA LYS A 525 -22.23 -0.97 12.02
C LYS A 525 -21.24 0.19 11.95
N LEU A 526 -19.98 -0.08 12.23
CA LEU A 526 -18.87 0.86 12.08
C LEU A 526 -17.85 0.30 11.09
N GLU A 527 -17.46 1.10 10.08
CA GLU A 527 -16.33 0.80 9.21
C GLU A 527 -15.16 1.71 9.61
N ILE A 528 -14.12 1.13 10.19
CA ILE A 528 -13.03 1.86 10.83
C ILE A 528 -11.75 1.61 10.04
N GLY A 529 -11.24 2.66 9.39
CA GLY A 529 -9.91 2.65 8.79
C GLY A 529 -8.83 2.52 9.86
N ILE A 530 -7.92 1.56 9.69
CA ILE A 530 -6.77 1.37 10.57
C ILE A 530 -5.56 1.99 9.86
N TRP A 531 -4.73 2.69 10.62
CA TRP A 531 -3.52 3.29 10.07
C TRP A 531 -2.62 2.23 9.43
N ALA A 532 -1.90 2.63 8.39
CA ALA A 532 -1.08 1.72 7.60
C ALA A 532 -0.10 0.93 8.48
N MET A 533 0.24 -0.28 8.03
CA MET A 533 1.12 -1.19 8.75
C MET A 533 2.13 -1.83 7.81
N GLY A 534 3.29 -2.18 8.36
CA GLY A 534 4.28 -3.06 7.75
C GLY A 534 4.89 -3.92 8.85
N VAL A 535 4.39 -5.15 9.02
CA VAL A 535 4.80 -6.05 10.10
C VAL A 535 5.09 -7.44 9.56
N GLU A 536 6.17 -8.04 10.05
CA GLU A 536 6.56 -9.41 9.76
C GLU A 536 6.33 -10.30 10.99
N TYR A 537 5.77 -11.48 10.76
CA TYR A 537 5.44 -12.50 11.74
C TYR A 537 6.25 -13.75 11.43
N GLU A 538 6.95 -14.29 12.43
CA GLU A 538 7.60 -15.58 12.35
C GLU A 538 6.58 -16.72 12.54
N ALA A 539 6.95 -17.93 12.13
CA ALA A 539 6.08 -19.10 12.34
C ALA A 539 5.78 -19.29 13.83
N GLY A 540 4.50 -19.48 14.16
CA GLY A 540 3.98 -19.58 15.52
C GLY A 540 3.52 -18.24 16.11
N GLU A 541 3.99 -17.10 15.61
CA GLU A 541 3.52 -15.78 16.05
C GLU A 541 2.09 -15.51 15.56
N SER A 542 1.42 -14.55 16.20
CA SER A 542 0.01 -14.27 15.90
C SER A 542 -0.27 -12.79 15.74
N VAL A 543 -1.26 -12.48 14.90
CA VAL A 543 -1.96 -11.19 14.92
C VAL A 543 -3.19 -11.30 15.81
N ARG A 544 -3.41 -10.32 16.69
CA ARG A 544 -4.63 -10.19 17.49
C ARG A 544 -5.30 -8.86 17.20
N VAL A 545 -6.56 -8.89 16.82
CA VAL A 545 -7.41 -7.71 16.66
C VAL A 545 -8.17 -7.48 17.96
N GLU A 546 -8.00 -6.31 18.55
CA GLU A 546 -8.62 -5.96 19.83
C GLU A 546 -9.58 -4.78 19.64
N VAL A 547 -10.81 -4.89 20.15
CA VAL A 547 -11.81 -3.83 20.16
C VAL A 547 -11.95 -3.29 21.58
N HIS A 548 -11.62 -2.01 21.78
CA HIS A 548 -11.59 -1.32 23.07
C HIS A 548 -12.60 -0.17 23.12
N GLY A 549 -12.98 0.25 24.33
CA GLY A 549 -13.84 1.42 24.57
C GLY A 549 -13.08 2.67 25.01
N ASN A 550 -11.78 2.53 25.29
CA ASN A 550 -10.84 3.58 25.64
C ASN A 550 -9.53 3.39 24.85
N SER A 551 -8.67 4.41 24.84
CA SER A 551 -7.40 4.36 24.13
C SER A 551 -6.48 3.25 24.70
N PRO A 552 -6.07 2.24 23.89
CA PRO A 552 -5.10 1.22 24.28
C PRO A 552 -3.64 1.71 24.20
N ALA A 553 -3.42 3.00 23.98
CA ALA A 553 -2.08 3.60 23.98
C ALA A 553 -1.42 3.46 25.37
N LEU A 554 -0.08 3.41 25.39
CA LEU A 554 0.67 3.31 26.64
C LEU A 554 0.46 4.58 27.48
N ARG A 555 0.00 4.43 28.72
CA ARG A 555 -0.17 5.53 29.68
C ARG A 555 1.18 5.82 30.35
N GLY A 556 1.66 7.06 30.27
CA GLY A 556 2.91 7.48 30.91
C GLY A 556 3.55 8.76 30.36
N GLU A 557 3.01 9.30 29.28
CA GLU A 557 3.69 10.31 28.46
C GLU A 557 3.20 11.74 28.72
N PHE A 558 1.87 11.92 28.80
CA PHE A 558 1.23 13.23 28.93
C PHE A 558 0.07 13.14 29.92
N LYS A 559 -0.43 14.30 30.39
CA LYS A 559 -1.67 14.35 31.15
C LYS A 559 -2.81 13.88 30.24
N GLU A 560 -3.62 12.95 30.73
CA GLU A 560 -4.87 12.62 30.05
C GLU A 560 -5.75 13.87 30.01
N ASP A 561 -6.14 14.28 28.80
CA ASP A 561 -7.12 15.34 28.60
C ASP A 561 -8.52 14.79 28.92
N ASN A 562 -9.03 15.20 30.08
CA ASN A 562 -10.35 14.79 30.56
C ASN A 562 -11.39 15.90 30.40
N GLU A 563 -11.08 16.99 29.67
CA GLU A 563 -11.98 18.14 29.52
C GLU A 563 -13.31 17.74 28.87
N PHE A 564 -13.27 16.78 27.94
CA PHE A 564 -14.44 16.26 27.22
C PHE A 564 -14.86 14.85 27.67
N ALA A 565 -14.48 14.43 28.88
CA ALA A 565 -14.79 13.09 29.41
C ALA A 565 -16.29 12.76 29.46
N SER A 566 -17.17 13.77 29.54
CA SER A 566 -18.63 13.56 29.47
C SER A 566 -19.14 13.10 28.10
N LEU A 567 -18.31 13.18 27.05
CA LEU A 567 -18.60 12.68 25.71
C LEU A 567 -18.03 11.28 25.46
N ALA A 568 -17.24 10.74 26.40
CA ALA A 568 -16.61 9.43 26.26
C ALA A 568 -17.64 8.28 26.39
N SER A 569 -17.23 7.08 25.98
CA SER A 569 -18.01 5.86 26.21
C SER A 569 -18.35 5.65 27.68
N HIS A 570 -19.53 5.11 27.94
CA HIS A 570 -19.94 4.64 29.27
C HIS A 570 -20.56 3.25 29.19
N GLY A 571 -20.37 2.46 30.23
CA GLY A 571 -21.00 1.16 30.38
C GLY A 571 -20.39 0.08 29.50
N ARG A 572 -21.16 -1.00 29.31
CA ARG A 572 -20.64 -2.25 28.74
C ARG A 572 -20.96 -2.37 27.25
N HIS A 573 -19.92 -2.39 26.43
CA HIS A 573 -20.07 -2.57 24.99
C HIS A 573 -20.23 -4.05 24.63
N GLN A 574 -21.00 -4.34 23.58
CA GLN A 574 -21.10 -5.64 22.93
C GLN A 574 -20.49 -5.55 21.53
N VAL A 575 -19.69 -6.55 21.14
CA VAL A 575 -19.23 -6.78 19.77
C VAL A 575 -19.93 -8.01 19.23
N TYR A 576 -20.67 -7.87 18.13
CA TYR A 576 -21.46 -8.96 17.54
C TYR A 576 -20.64 -9.75 16.51
N ILE A 577 -20.89 -11.05 16.47
CA ILE A 577 -20.15 -12.04 15.69
C ILE A 577 -21.16 -12.99 15.01
N GLY A 578 -20.93 -13.30 13.75
CA GLY A 578 -21.78 -14.22 12.97
C GLY A 578 -23.19 -13.70 12.67
N GLY A 579 -23.99 -14.56 12.03
CA GLY A 579 -25.33 -14.21 11.54
C GLY A 579 -25.32 -12.99 10.61
N GLU A 580 -26.31 -12.11 10.76
CA GLU A 580 -26.41 -10.85 9.99
C GLU A 580 -25.39 -9.78 10.44
N HIS A 581 -24.78 -9.94 11.62
CA HIS A 581 -23.89 -8.96 12.26
C HIS A 581 -22.45 -9.50 12.38
N ALA A 582 -21.95 -10.13 11.31
CA ALA A 582 -20.61 -10.71 11.31
C ALA A 582 -19.51 -9.65 11.23
N SER A 583 -18.94 -9.27 12.39
CA SER A 583 -17.75 -8.40 12.46
C SER A 583 -16.53 -9.07 11.82
N TYR A 584 -15.67 -8.27 11.18
CA TYR A 584 -14.46 -8.75 10.51
C TYR A 584 -13.36 -7.69 10.43
N ILE A 585 -12.13 -8.16 10.20
CA ILE A 585 -10.97 -7.35 9.84
C ILE A 585 -10.57 -7.65 8.39
N ILE A 586 -10.06 -6.66 7.67
CA ILE A 586 -9.36 -6.80 6.41
C ILE A 586 -7.88 -6.55 6.67
N LEU A 587 -7.04 -7.55 6.44
CA LEU A 587 -5.59 -7.50 6.66
C LEU A 587 -4.82 -7.55 5.33
N PRO A 588 -3.68 -6.84 5.20
CA PRO A 588 -2.96 -6.71 3.93
C PRO A 588 -1.86 -7.77 3.75
N PHE A 589 -2.20 -8.97 3.29
CA PHE A 589 -1.23 -10.07 3.10
C PHE A 589 -0.32 -9.86 1.88
N GLY A 590 0.85 -10.49 1.88
CA GLY A 590 1.63 -10.73 0.67
C GLY A 590 0.99 -11.77 -0.26
N SER A 591 1.33 -11.76 -1.54
CA SER A 591 0.88 -12.71 -2.57
C SER A 591 1.99 -13.69 -2.99
N LEU A 592 1.63 -14.80 -3.65
CA LEU A 592 2.60 -15.78 -4.18
C LEU A 592 3.57 -15.13 -5.19
N ASN A 593 3.25 -13.94 -5.70
CA ASN A 593 4.13 -13.10 -6.51
C ASN A 593 5.51 -12.93 -5.86
N GLU A 594 5.64 -12.84 -4.53
CA GLU A 594 6.94 -12.77 -3.86
C GLU A 594 7.78 -14.03 -4.09
N PHE A 595 7.19 -15.21 -3.92
CA PHE A 595 7.86 -16.48 -4.18
C PHE A 595 8.17 -16.66 -5.66
N ALA A 596 7.25 -16.27 -6.55
CA ALA A 596 7.42 -16.37 -7.99
C ALA A 596 8.53 -15.47 -8.54
N ALA A 597 8.76 -14.31 -7.92
CA ALA A 597 9.82 -13.37 -8.27
C ALA A 597 11.22 -13.84 -7.86
N LEU A 598 11.33 -14.85 -6.98
CA LEU A 598 12.62 -15.42 -6.60
C LEU A 598 13.32 -16.08 -7.80
N ASP A 599 14.65 -16.10 -7.74
CA ASP A 599 15.47 -16.78 -8.73
C ASP A 599 15.03 -18.24 -8.91
N SER A 600 15.05 -18.73 -10.15
CA SER A 600 14.65 -20.10 -10.48
C SER A 600 15.41 -21.16 -9.67
N SER A 601 16.65 -20.90 -9.27
CA SER A 601 17.43 -21.80 -8.42
C SER A 601 16.78 -22.00 -7.05
N ILE A 602 16.35 -20.92 -6.40
CA ILE A 602 15.68 -20.97 -5.09
C ILE A 602 14.36 -21.73 -5.21
N ARG A 603 13.56 -21.42 -6.24
CA ARG A 603 12.27 -22.08 -6.48
C ARG A 603 12.45 -23.58 -6.74
N SER A 604 13.45 -23.94 -7.55
CA SER A 604 13.84 -25.32 -7.83
C SER A 604 14.28 -26.06 -6.57
N ASP A 605 15.11 -25.44 -5.73
CA ASP A 605 15.62 -26.03 -4.50
C ASP A 605 14.48 -26.29 -3.49
N VAL A 606 13.57 -25.32 -3.31
CA VAL A 606 12.37 -25.50 -2.47
C VAL A 606 11.54 -26.68 -2.96
N ARG A 607 11.25 -26.74 -4.26
CA ARG A 607 10.47 -27.84 -4.85
C ARG A 607 11.17 -29.19 -4.66
N LYS A 608 12.47 -29.25 -4.90
CA LYS A 608 13.28 -30.47 -4.76
C LYS A 608 13.32 -30.95 -3.31
N HIS A 609 13.47 -30.04 -2.37
CA HIS A 609 13.44 -30.33 -0.94
C HIS A 609 12.08 -30.88 -0.52
N LEU A 610 10.98 -30.19 -0.84
CA LEU A 610 9.62 -30.65 -0.54
C LEU A 610 9.33 -32.03 -1.13
N ALA A 611 9.69 -32.27 -2.40
CA ALA A 611 9.49 -33.57 -3.03
C ALA A 611 10.28 -34.69 -2.34
N THR A 612 11.50 -34.39 -1.85
CA THR A 612 12.36 -35.34 -1.14
C THR A 612 11.79 -35.66 0.24
N GLU A 613 11.39 -34.65 1.01
CA GLU A 613 10.82 -34.84 2.36
C GLU A 613 9.47 -35.57 2.30
N LEU A 614 8.63 -35.27 1.30
CA LEU A 614 7.37 -35.98 1.07
C LEU A 614 7.62 -37.44 0.70
N ALA A 615 8.55 -37.72 -0.22
CA ALA A 615 8.88 -39.09 -0.62
C ALA A 615 9.51 -39.90 0.53
N ALA A 616 10.25 -39.23 1.42
CA ALA A 616 10.83 -39.85 2.61
C ALA A 616 9.82 -40.09 3.74
N GLY A 617 8.61 -39.52 3.65
CA GLY A 617 7.61 -39.59 4.73
C GLY A 617 7.95 -38.72 5.94
N ASN A 618 8.81 -37.72 5.77
CA ASN A 618 9.25 -36.82 6.84
C ASN A 618 8.24 -35.68 7.10
N VAL A 619 7.30 -35.46 6.18
CA VAL A 619 6.24 -34.47 6.34
C VAL A 619 5.11 -35.07 7.19
N SER A 620 4.90 -34.49 8.37
CA SER A 620 3.83 -34.91 9.28
C SER A 620 2.44 -34.80 8.63
N GLU A 621 1.55 -35.76 8.92
CA GLU A 621 0.14 -35.69 8.51
C GLU A 621 -0.57 -34.43 9.03
N THR A 622 -0.08 -33.84 10.13
CA THR A 622 -0.59 -32.55 10.66
C THR A 622 -0.33 -31.37 9.72
N CYS A 623 0.61 -31.50 8.78
CA CYS A 623 0.89 -30.50 7.75
C CYS A 623 -0.01 -30.67 6.51
N ALA A 624 -0.85 -31.70 6.47
CA ALA A 624 -1.76 -31.97 5.35
C ALA A 624 -3.20 -31.57 5.72
N ILE A 625 -3.83 -30.77 4.86
CA ILE A 625 -5.25 -30.41 4.99
C ILE A 625 -6.03 -31.23 3.96
N PRO A 626 -7.12 -31.92 4.34
CA PRO A 626 -7.95 -32.62 3.37
C PRO A 626 -8.46 -31.64 2.30
N LEU A 627 -8.16 -31.91 1.03
CA LEU A 627 -8.49 -31.03 -0.09
C LEU A 627 -9.96 -30.58 -0.12
N LYS A 628 -10.88 -31.47 0.23
CA LYS A 628 -12.33 -31.21 0.32
C LYS A 628 -12.74 -30.14 1.35
N SER A 629 -11.84 -29.78 2.27
CA SER A 629 -12.06 -28.77 3.32
C SER A 629 -11.40 -27.43 3.02
N VAL A 630 -10.73 -27.31 1.87
CA VAL A 630 -9.99 -26.12 1.48
C VAL A 630 -10.82 -25.30 0.49
N LYS A 631 -10.95 -24.00 0.74
CA LYS A 631 -11.47 -23.03 -0.22
C LYS A 631 -10.34 -22.55 -1.12
N MET A 632 -10.53 -22.65 -2.42
CA MET A 632 -9.54 -22.23 -3.41
C MET A 632 -9.62 -20.71 -3.67
N HIS A 633 -8.46 -20.10 -3.84
CA HIS A 633 -8.30 -18.68 -4.15
C HIS A 633 -7.53 -18.51 -5.46
N ARG A 634 -7.48 -17.28 -5.98
CA ARG A 634 -6.57 -16.97 -7.10
C ARG A 634 -5.12 -17.19 -6.64
N PRO A 635 -4.29 -17.90 -7.42
CA PRO A 635 -2.96 -18.29 -6.95
C PRO A 635 -1.95 -17.14 -6.94
N MET A 636 -2.18 -16.07 -7.71
CA MET A 636 -1.34 -14.87 -7.76
C MET A 636 -2.21 -13.62 -7.90
N ALA A 637 -1.67 -12.46 -7.51
CA ALA A 637 -2.19 -11.17 -7.96
C ALA A 637 -1.86 -10.99 -9.44
N ILE A 638 -2.85 -10.57 -10.25
CA ILE A 638 -2.76 -10.52 -11.71
C ILE A 638 -2.88 -9.07 -12.16
N GLY A 639 -1.75 -8.46 -12.57
CA GLY A 639 -1.68 -7.07 -13.03
C GLY A 639 -2.17 -6.91 -14.47
N GLY A 640 -1.67 -7.76 -15.36
CA GLY A 640 -2.03 -7.85 -16.78
C GLY A 640 -2.63 -9.21 -17.15
N PHE A 641 -3.56 -9.19 -18.10
CA PHE A 641 -4.08 -10.39 -18.75
C PHE A 641 -4.20 -10.15 -20.25
N VAL A 642 -3.54 -11.01 -21.03
CA VAL A 642 -3.70 -11.09 -22.47
C VAL A 642 -4.06 -12.50 -22.86
N ASP A 643 -4.76 -12.64 -23.97
CA ASP A 643 -5.12 -13.94 -24.51
C ASP A 643 -4.75 -14.03 -25.99
N PHE A 644 -4.21 -15.19 -26.38
CA PHE A 644 -3.63 -15.42 -27.68
C PHE A 644 -4.58 -16.20 -28.60
N LEU A 645 -4.28 -16.17 -29.90
CA LEU A 645 -4.87 -17.06 -30.89
C LEU A 645 -3.72 -17.77 -31.61
N CYS A 646 -3.39 -18.97 -31.15
CA CYS A 646 -2.17 -19.68 -31.55
C CYS A 646 -2.37 -21.12 -32.03
N SER A 647 -3.58 -21.67 -32.03
CA SER A 647 -3.87 -22.97 -32.65
C SER A 647 -4.26 -22.81 -34.11
N LEU A 648 -3.49 -23.45 -35.00
CA LEU A 648 -3.76 -23.42 -36.44
C LEU A 648 -5.02 -24.21 -36.79
N GLU A 649 -5.23 -25.35 -36.14
CA GLU A 649 -6.39 -26.22 -36.33
C GLU A 649 -7.68 -25.48 -35.95
N HIS A 650 -7.68 -24.82 -34.79
CA HIS A 650 -8.80 -23.98 -34.36
C HIS A 650 -9.12 -22.88 -35.40
N CYS A 651 -8.09 -22.20 -35.91
CA CYS A 651 -8.28 -21.18 -36.96
C CYS A 651 -8.84 -21.79 -38.27
N LYS A 652 -8.33 -22.94 -38.71
CA LYS A 652 -8.80 -23.64 -39.92
C LYS A 652 -10.26 -24.06 -39.79
N ASN A 653 -10.70 -24.45 -38.60
CA ASN A 653 -12.08 -24.86 -38.35
C ASN A 653 -13.03 -23.65 -38.23
N CYS A 654 -12.61 -22.60 -37.50
CA CYS A 654 -13.48 -21.47 -37.17
C CYS A 654 -13.58 -20.42 -38.27
N ALA A 655 -12.49 -20.13 -39.00
CA ALA A 655 -12.50 -19.06 -40.01
C ALA A 655 -13.56 -19.25 -41.10
N PRO A 656 -13.77 -20.46 -41.68
CA PRO A 656 -14.86 -20.68 -42.63
C PRO A 656 -16.25 -20.47 -42.03
N LEU A 657 -16.45 -20.81 -40.75
CA LEU A 657 -17.71 -20.62 -40.03
C LEU A 657 -18.02 -19.13 -39.79
N ALA A 658 -16.98 -18.30 -39.71
CA ALA A 658 -17.07 -16.84 -39.64
C ALA A 658 -17.11 -16.17 -41.03
N GLY A 659 -17.15 -16.95 -42.12
CA GLY A 659 -17.25 -16.42 -43.50
C GLY A 659 -15.91 -16.01 -44.13
N GLY A 660 -14.78 -16.49 -43.60
CA GLY A 660 -13.43 -16.15 -44.07
C GLY A 660 -12.48 -17.35 -44.19
N ALA A 661 -11.18 -17.05 -44.22
CA ALA A 661 -10.09 -18.01 -44.20
C ALA A 661 -9.06 -17.61 -43.14
N VAL A 662 -8.13 -18.51 -42.79
CA VAL A 662 -7.03 -18.18 -41.87
C VAL A 662 -6.24 -17.01 -42.44
N SER A 663 -6.14 -15.92 -41.68
CA SER A 663 -5.44 -14.72 -42.12
C SER A 663 -3.94 -14.97 -42.25
N ASN A 664 -3.31 -14.39 -43.28
CA ASN A 664 -1.89 -14.61 -43.55
C ASN A 664 -0.99 -14.17 -42.38
N ASN A 665 -1.35 -13.15 -41.61
CA ASN A 665 -0.56 -12.68 -40.46
C ASN A 665 -0.38 -13.76 -39.38
N PHE A 666 -1.32 -14.71 -39.26
CA PHE A 666 -1.23 -15.81 -38.29
C PHE A 666 0.07 -16.60 -38.45
N TYR A 667 0.54 -16.83 -39.68
CA TYR A 667 1.76 -17.60 -39.95
C TYR A 667 3.06 -16.85 -39.68
N TYR A 668 2.98 -15.54 -39.36
CA TYR A 668 4.14 -14.67 -39.15
C TYR A 668 4.24 -14.11 -37.74
N ALA A 669 3.14 -14.05 -36.99
CA ALA A 669 3.10 -13.52 -35.63
C ALA A 669 1.99 -14.17 -34.79
N PRO A 670 2.28 -14.52 -33.51
CA PRO A 670 1.24 -14.85 -32.53
C PRO A 670 0.23 -13.70 -32.42
N SER A 671 -1.05 -13.97 -32.71
CA SER A 671 -2.11 -12.96 -32.54
C SER A 671 -2.53 -12.92 -31.08
N VAL A 672 -2.76 -11.72 -30.54
CA VAL A 672 -3.05 -11.49 -29.12
C VAL A 672 -4.00 -10.31 -28.93
N TYR A 673 -4.86 -10.37 -27.91
CA TYR A 673 -5.73 -9.28 -27.48
C TYR A 673 -5.71 -9.13 -25.96
N ASN A 674 -6.10 -7.95 -25.48
CA ASN A 674 -6.17 -7.68 -24.03
C ASN A 674 -7.43 -8.29 -23.43
N GLY A 675 -7.25 -9.09 -22.38
CA GLY A 675 -8.33 -9.57 -21.54
C GLY A 675 -8.61 -8.62 -20.36
N ARG A 676 -9.59 -8.98 -19.52
CA ARG A 676 -9.91 -8.22 -18.31
C ARG A 676 -9.49 -9.00 -17.07
N THR A 677 -8.51 -8.49 -16.33
CA THR A 677 -8.08 -9.10 -15.06
C THR A 677 -9.23 -9.22 -14.05
N SER A 678 -10.19 -8.30 -14.09
CA SER A 678 -11.38 -8.30 -13.24
C SER A 678 -12.38 -9.43 -13.54
N SER A 679 -12.30 -10.08 -14.71
CA SER A 679 -13.17 -11.21 -15.07
C SER A 679 -12.56 -12.58 -14.77
N ILE A 680 -11.31 -12.63 -14.28
CA ILE A 680 -10.64 -13.88 -13.92
C ILE A 680 -11.16 -14.37 -12.56
N VAL A 681 -11.74 -15.57 -12.55
CA VAL A 681 -12.26 -16.24 -11.36
C VAL A 681 -11.55 -17.58 -11.14
N PRO A 682 -11.22 -17.94 -9.88
CA PRO A 682 -10.64 -19.23 -9.58
C PRO A 682 -11.72 -20.33 -9.60
N SER A 683 -11.41 -21.50 -10.14
CA SER A 683 -12.26 -22.69 -10.03
C SER A 683 -12.51 -23.04 -8.55
N PRO A 684 -13.75 -23.39 -8.14
CA PRO A 684 -14.92 -23.70 -8.98
C PRO A 684 -15.95 -22.55 -9.08
N GLU A 685 -15.54 -21.28 -8.98
CA GLU A 685 -16.47 -20.15 -9.01
C GLU A 685 -17.31 -20.16 -10.31
N PRO A 686 -18.64 -19.99 -10.22
CA PRO A 686 -19.50 -20.01 -11.39
C PRO A 686 -19.36 -18.74 -12.25
N VAL A 687 -19.72 -18.85 -13.53
CA VAL A 687 -19.71 -17.73 -14.48
C VAL A 687 -21.14 -17.39 -14.89
N ARG A 688 -21.45 -16.10 -14.93
CA ARG A 688 -22.80 -15.63 -15.27
C ARG A 688 -22.93 -15.34 -16.75
N ARG A 689 -24.01 -15.82 -17.38
CA ARG A 689 -24.34 -15.51 -18.77
C ARG A 689 -24.42 -13.99 -18.98
N PRO A 690 -23.71 -13.44 -19.98
CA PRO A 690 -23.72 -12.01 -20.26
C PRO A 690 -24.98 -11.59 -21.03
N HIS A 691 -25.32 -10.32 -20.86
CA HIS A 691 -26.17 -9.57 -21.79
C HIS A 691 -25.28 -8.85 -22.80
N GLY A 692 -25.77 -8.69 -24.03
CA GLY A 692 -25.07 -7.89 -25.03
C GLY A 692 -25.92 -7.61 -26.25
N ILE A 693 -25.29 -7.01 -27.26
CA ILE A 693 -25.90 -6.73 -28.56
C ILE A 693 -25.63 -7.90 -29.50
N ILE A 694 -26.70 -8.50 -30.00
CA ILE A 694 -26.65 -9.53 -31.03
C ILE A 694 -27.15 -8.92 -32.33
N TYR A 695 -26.32 -8.97 -33.37
CA TYR A 695 -26.72 -8.55 -34.71
C TYR A 695 -27.30 -9.72 -35.49
N HIS A 696 -28.47 -9.54 -36.09
CA HIS A 696 -29.16 -10.56 -36.87
C HIS A 696 -28.93 -10.32 -38.37
N PRO A 697 -28.13 -11.15 -39.07
CA PRO A 697 -27.84 -10.93 -40.49
C PRO A 697 -29.09 -11.00 -41.38
N GLU A 698 -30.08 -11.79 -40.99
CA GLU A 698 -31.33 -11.99 -41.73
C GLU A 698 -32.22 -10.74 -41.71
N THR A 699 -32.37 -10.10 -40.55
CA THR A 699 -33.22 -8.90 -40.38
C THR A 699 -32.43 -7.60 -40.52
N LYS A 700 -31.09 -7.65 -40.43
CA LYS A 700 -30.17 -6.51 -40.39
C LYS A 700 -30.41 -5.56 -39.20
N GLU A 701 -30.93 -6.08 -38.10
CA GLU A 701 -31.21 -5.31 -36.89
C GLU A 701 -30.44 -5.88 -35.68
N PRO A 702 -29.90 -5.01 -34.79
CA PRO A 702 -29.33 -5.44 -33.52
C PRO A 702 -30.40 -5.59 -32.42
N THR A 703 -30.24 -6.58 -31.54
CA THR A 703 -31.09 -6.79 -30.37
C THR A 703 -30.26 -6.87 -29.08
N PHE A 704 -30.70 -6.19 -28.02
CA PHE A 704 -30.13 -6.36 -26.68
C PHE A 704 -30.80 -7.53 -25.96
N CYS A 705 -30.05 -8.59 -25.63
CA CYS A 705 -30.58 -9.75 -24.90
C CYS A 705 -29.45 -10.60 -24.27
N PRO A 706 -29.77 -11.57 -23.39
CA PRO A 706 -28.81 -12.58 -22.97
C PRO A 706 -28.21 -13.34 -24.16
N SER A 707 -26.92 -13.66 -24.09
CA SER A 707 -26.27 -14.53 -25.08
C SER A 707 -26.95 -15.90 -25.13
N LYS A 708 -27.16 -16.41 -26.34
CA LYS A 708 -27.72 -17.73 -26.64
C LYS A 708 -26.64 -18.75 -27.01
N LYS A 709 -25.42 -18.29 -27.32
CA LYS A 709 -24.30 -19.12 -27.79
C LYS A 709 -23.10 -19.04 -26.84
N ILE A 710 -23.26 -19.61 -25.65
CA ILE A 710 -22.17 -19.72 -24.68
C ILE A 710 -21.31 -20.94 -24.99
N ASP A 711 -20.01 -20.72 -24.98
CA ASP A 711 -18.99 -21.67 -25.38
C ASP A 711 -17.85 -21.69 -24.35
N PHE A 712 -17.14 -22.81 -24.29
CA PHE A 712 -15.88 -22.92 -23.57
C PHE A 712 -14.72 -22.82 -24.56
N GLU A 713 -13.54 -22.47 -24.05
CA GLU A 713 -12.29 -22.55 -24.79
C GLU A 713 -11.31 -23.38 -23.96
N LEU A 714 -10.82 -24.48 -24.53
CA LEU A 714 -9.83 -25.34 -23.88
C LEU A 714 -8.45 -24.67 -24.00
N GLU A 715 -7.96 -24.07 -22.91
CA GLU A 715 -6.70 -23.34 -22.90
C GLU A 715 -5.82 -23.67 -21.70
N MET A 716 -4.59 -23.15 -21.76
CA MET A 716 -3.72 -23.05 -20.60
C MET A 716 -3.39 -21.57 -20.34
N GLY A 717 -3.17 -21.25 -19.07
CA GLY A 717 -2.67 -19.95 -18.64
C GLY A 717 -1.20 -20.04 -18.24
N ILE A 718 -0.42 -19.03 -18.57
CA ILE A 718 1.01 -18.90 -18.24
C ILE A 718 1.14 -17.76 -17.23
N PHE A 719 1.73 -18.05 -16.07
CA PHE A 719 2.08 -17.02 -15.09
C PHE A 719 3.52 -16.56 -15.27
N VAL A 720 3.73 -15.24 -15.31
CA VAL A 720 5.08 -14.62 -15.35
C VAL A 720 5.75 -14.70 -13.98
N SER A 721 7.02 -15.12 -13.94
CA SER A 721 7.88 -15.11 -12.75
C SER A 721 8.76 -13.86 -12.71
N LYS A 722 9.78 -13.83 -13.57
CA LYS A 722 10.76 -12.75 -13.65
C LYS A 722 10.18 -11.60 -14.48
N PRO A 723 10.07 -10.39 -13.93
CA PRO A 723 9.52 -9.26 -14.68
C PRO A 723 10.43 -8.87 -15.84
N VAL A 724 9.85 -8.19 -16.83
CA VAL A 724 10.53 -7.60 -17.98
C VAL A 724 10.25 -6.10 -17.92
N PRO A 725 11.26 -5.24 -17.70
CA PRO A 725 11.06 -3.79 -17.67
C PRO A 725 10.50 -3.25 -18.98
N ILE A 726 9.77 -2.14 -18.90
CA ILE A 726 9.28 -1.43 -20.09
C ILE A 726 10.44 -1.07 -21.04
N GLY A 727 10.24 -1.30 -22.33
CA GLY A 727 11.24 -1.08 -23.38
C GLY A 727 12.26 -2.21 -23.54
N GLU A 728 12.33 -3.16 -22.59
CA GLU A 728 13.16 -4.35 -22.72
C GLU A 728 12.43 -5.46 -23.49
N ARG A 729 13.22 -6.41 -23.99
CA ARG A 729 12.74 -7.58 -24.74
C ARG A 729 13.49 -8.80 -24.26
N ILE A 730 12.83 -9.95 -24.28
CA ILE A 730 13.48 -11.23 -23.97
C ILE A 730 13.77 -12.01 -25.25
N SER A 731 14.82 -12.83 -25.22
CA SER A 731 15.10 -13.78 -26.30
C SER A 731 14.29 -15.06 -26.11
N ILE A 732 14.04 -15.79 -27.19
CA ILE A 732 13.39 -17.10 -27.12
C ILE A 732 14.13 -18.09 -26.22
N GLU A 733 15.46 -17.99 -26.14
CA GLU A 733 16.31 -18.83 -25.29
C GLU A 733 16.15 -18.55 -23.78
N THR A 734 15.72 -17.34 -23.43
CA THR A 734 15.52 -16.93 -22.02
C THR A 734 14.07 -16.96 -21.59
N ALA A 735 13.12 -17.11 -22.52
CA ALA A 735 11.68 -17.08 -22.26
C ALA A 735 11.22 -18.03 -21.14
N ALA A 736 11.78 -19.25 -21.08
CA ALA A 736 11.46 -20.21 -20.01
C ALA A 736 11.76 -19.67 -18.60
N SER A 737 12.83 -18.87 -18.44
CA SER A 737 13.20 -18.30 -17.13
C SER A 737 12.22 -17.22 -16.63
N HIS A 738 11.41 -16.66 -17.53
CA HIS A 738 10.37 -15.67 -17.23
C HIS A 738 9.01 -16.29 -16.91
N ILE A 739 8.87 -17.61 -17.02
CA ILE A 739 7.64 -18.32 -16.71
C ILE A 739 7.75 -18.93 -15.31
N PHE A 740 6.76 -18.64 -14.45
CA PHE A 740 6.64 -19.29 -13.15
C PHE A 740 6.08 -20.70 -13.30
N GLY A 741 4.98 -20.83 -14.06
CA GLY A 741 4.30 -22.08 -14.29
C GLY A 741 3.00 -21.91 -15.06
N PHE A 742 2.25 -22.99 -15.13
CA PHE A 742 1.05 -23.12 -15.95
C PHE A 742 -0.19 -23.46 -15.10
N VAL A 743 -1.34 -22.95 -15.52
CA VAL A 743 -2.68 -23.32 -15.03
C VAL A 743 -3.56 -23.78 -16.20
N LEU A 744 -4.65 -24.46 -15.91
CA LEU A 744 -5.75 -24.62 -16.86
C LEU A 744 -6.51 -23.29 -16.96
N LEU A 745 -6.94 -22.93 -18.17
CA LEU A 745 -7.68 -21.70 -18.41
C LEU A 745 -8.88 -21.98 -19.32
N ASN A 746 -10.03 -21.39 -18.99
CA ASN A 746 -11.22 -21.39 -19.84
C ASN A 746 -11.64 -19.93 -20.06
N ASP A 747 -11.42 -19.42 -21.26
CA ASP A 747 -11.87 -18.08 -21.64
C ASP A 747 -13.27 -18.13 -22.26
N TRP A 748 -14.28 -17.95 -21.41
CA TRP A 748 -15.67 -18.15 -21.78
C TRP A 748 -16.08 -17.23 -22.91
N SER A 749 -16.77 -17.81 -23.90
CA SER A 749 -17.09 -17.10 -25.14
C SER A 749 -18.58 -17.02 -25.39
N ALA A 750 -19.08 -15.79 -25.57
CA ALA A 750 -20.44 -15.54 -26.04
C ALA A 750 -20.41 -15.29 -27.56
N ARG A 751 -20.48 -16.37 -28.34
CA ARG A 751 -20.16 -16.37 -29.79
C ARG A 751 -21.08 -15.49 -30.64
N ASP A 752 -22.32 -15.30 -30.21
CA ASP A 752 -23.30 -14.44 -30.87
C ASP A 752 -23.08 -12.95 -30.63
N LEU A 753 -22.51 -12.57 -29.47
CA LEU A 753 -22.02 -11.22 -29.21
C LEU A 753 -20.72 -10.99 -29.98
N GLN A 754 -19.80 -11.98 -29.91
CA GLN A 754 -18.48 -11.92 -30.52
C GLN A 754 -18.55 -11.62 -32.01
N ALA A 755 -19.45 -12.27 -32.74
CA ALA A 755 -19.63 -12.08 -34.18
C ALA A 755 -19.86 -10.62 -34.58
N PHE A 756 -20.51 -9.82 -33.71
CA PHE A 756 -20.74 -8.39 -33.93
C PHE A 756 -19.52 -7.54 -33.53
N GLU A 757 -18.82 -7.90 -32.45
CA GLU A 757 -17.70 -7.12 -31.90
C GLU A 757 -16.40 -7.22 -32.71
N MET A 758 -16.16 -8.33 -33.41
CA MET A 758 -14.88 -8.60 -34.08
C MET A 758 -14.42 -7.49 -35.04
N ASN A 759 -15.34 -6.77 -35.69
CA ASN A 759 -15.00 -5.70 -36.63
C ASN A 759 -15.27 -4.31 -36.02
N PRO A 760 -14.30 -3.37 -35.97
CA PRO A 760 -12.92 -3.48 -36.46
C PRO A 760 -11.87 -3.83 -35.38
N LEU A 761 -12.22 -3.90 -34.10
CA LEU A 761 -11.25 -3.89 -32.99
C LEU A 761 -11.12 -5.19 -32.19
N GLY A 762 -11.94 -6.21 -32.47
CA GLY A 762 -11.93 -7.47 -31.72
C GLY A 762 -12.92 -7.50 -30.53
N PRO A 763 -12.94 -8.62 -29.79
CA PRO A 763 -13.97 -8.88 -28.78
C PRO A 763 -13.76 -8.05 -27.50
N PHE A 764 -14.87 -7.67 -26.86
CA PHE A 764 -14.86 -7.09 -25.51
C PHE A 764 -15.89 -7.75 -24.61
N HIS A 765 -17.20 -7.49 -24.79
CA HIS A 765 -18.21 -8.08 -23.90
C HIS A 765 -18.33 -9.58 -24.09
N SER A 766 -18.02 -10.09 -25.29
CA SER A 766 -18.11 -11.50 -25.58
C SER A 766 -17.08 -12.37 -24.86
N LYS A 767 -16.05 -11.76 -24.27
CA LYS A 767 -14.96 -12.41 -23.51
C LYS A 767 -14.81 -11.85 -22.08
N GLY A 768 -15.03 -10.56 -21.90
CA GLY A 768 -14.84 -9.85 -20.62
C GLY A 768 -15.85 -10.20 -19.51
N PHE A 769 -16.75 -11.15 -19.71
CA PHE A 769 -17.73 -11.58 -18.72
C PHE A 769 -17.22 -12.70 -17.80
N GLY A 770 -16.18 -13.44 -18.20
CA GLY A 770 -15.62 -14.48 -17.36
C GLY A 770 -14.47 -15.22 -18.00
N THR A 771 -13.42 -15.45 -17.21
CA THR A 771 -12.32 -16.37 -17.51
C THR A 771 -12.10 -17.22 -16.26
N SER A 772 -12.21 -18.55 -16.37
CA SER A 772 -11.96 -19.45 -15.23
C SER A 772 -10.54 -19.99 -15.29
N ILE A 773 -9.84 -20.05 -14.16
CA ILE A 773 -8.53 -20.71 -14.05
C ILE A 773 -8.51 -21.81 -12.98
N SER A 774 -7.70 -22.85 -13.18
CA SER A 774 -7.40 -23.77 -12.08
C SER A 774 -6.59 -23.05 -10.99
N PRO A 775 -6.82 -23.35 -9.70
CA PRO A 775 -6.14 -22.67 -8.60
C PRO A 775 -4.71 -23.20 -8.38
N TRP A 776 -4.29 -24.24 -9.11
CA TRP A 776 -3.00 -24.90 -8.94
C TRP A 776 -2.04 -24.51 -10.06
N ILE A 777 -0.96 -23.80 -9.72
CA ILE A 777 0.12 -23.53 -10.66
C ILE A 777 1.08 -24.72 -10.65
N VAL A 778 1.23 -25.37 -11.80
CA VAL A 778 2.30 -26.35 -12.02
C VAL A 778 3.54 -25.60 -12.47
N THR A 779 4.57 -25.57 -11.63
CA THR A 779 5.77 -24.78 -11.90
C THR A 779 6.51 -25.28 -13.14
N ILE A 780 7.21 -24.38 -13.84
CA ILE A 780 7.97 -24.75 -15.03
C ILE A 780 9.02 -25.84 -14.71
N ASP A 781 9.62 -25.78 -13.52
CA ASP A 781 10.60 -26.79 -13.06
C ASP A 781 9.99 -28.19 -12.94
N ALA A 782 8.70 -28.28 -12.60
CA ALA A 782 7.97 -29.55 -12.58
C ALA A 782 7.71 -30.10 -13.98
N LEU A 783 7.64 -29.23 -14.99
CA LEU A 783 7.31 -29.56 -16.38
C LEU A 783 8.55 -29.87 -17.24
N MET A 784 9.74 -29.45 -16.82
CA MET A 784 10.99 -29.69 -17.56
C MET A 784 11.22 -31.16 -18.00
N PRO A 785 10.86 -32.20 -17.23
CA PRO A 785 10.97 -33.59 -17.69
C PRO A 785 10.05 -33.96 -18.86
N PHE A 786 9.02 -33.16 -19.13
CA PHE A 786 7.98 -33.41 -20.13
C PHE A 786 8.10 -32.49 -21.35
N THR A 787 9.26 -31.85 -21.55
CA THR A 787 9.52 -31.04 -22.74
C THR A 787 9.50 -31.91 -24.00
N CYS A 788 8.92 -31.40 -25.08
CA CYS A 788 8.84 -32.12 -26.36
C CYS A 788 8.98 -31.18 -27.57
N LYS A 789 9.04 -31.78 -28.76
CA LYS A 789 8.95 -31.06 -30.03
C LYS A 789 7.51 -30.55 -30.25
N PRO A 790 7.32 -29.31 -30.72
CA PRO A 790 6.02 -28.85 -31.22
C PRO A 790 5.53 -29.74 -32.36
N TRP A 791 4.23 -29.95 -32.43
CA TRP A 791 3.61 -30.75 -33.49
C TRP A 791 3.87 -30.16 -34.87
N HIS A 792 3.68 -28.83 -34.99
CA HIS A 792 3.87 -28.10 -36.24
C HIS A 792 5.34 -27.82 -36.54
N ASP A 793 5.75 -28.09 -37.78
CA ASP A 793 7.02 -27.61 -38.33
C ASP A 793 6.78 -26.39 -39.21
N HIS A 794 7.00 -25.20 -38.64
CA HIS A 794 6.83 -23.92 -39.32
C HIS A 794 8.13 -23.11 -39.39
N THR A 795 9.27 -23.79 -39.29
CA THR A 795 10.61 -23.16 -39.34
C THR A 795 10.84 -22.28 -40.58
N SER A 796 10.14 -22.55 -41.68
CA SER A 796 10.21 -21.77 -42.92
C SER A 796 9.52 -20.39 -42.84
N THR A 797 8.62 -20.19 -41.87
CA THR A 797 7.92 -18.91 -41.63
C THR A 797 8.37 -18.23 -40.33
N GLU A 798 9.17 -18.89 -39.50
CA GLU A 798 9.77 -18.33 -38.29
C GLU A 798 10.91 -17.35 -38.59
N PHE A 799 10.80 -16.14 -38.03
CA PHE A 799 11.90 -15.17 -37.97
C PHE A 799 12.94 -15.56 -36.91
N GLU A 800 14.17 -15.05 -37.08
CA GLU A 800 15.32 -15.38 -36.22
C GLU A 800 15.03 -15.25 -34.72
N HIS A 801 14.32 -14.20 -34.31
CA HIS A 801 14.00 -13.94 -32.90
C HIS A 801 12.94 -14.89 -32.28
N GLN A 802 12.23 -15.68 -33.10
CA GLN A 802 11.25 -16.68 -32.67
C GLN A 802 11.74 -18.13 -32.85
N ARG A 803 12.93 -18.31 -33.42
CA ARG A 803 13.44 -19.61 -33.81
C ARG A 803 14.22 -20.25 -32.67
N TYR A 804 13.82 -21.45 -32.29
CA TYR A 804 14.51 -22.24 -31.27
C TYR A 804 15.87 -22.76 -31.73
N SER A 805 16.86 -22.71 -30.84
CA SER A 805 18.10 -23.47 -30.99
C SER A 805 17.87 -24.99 -30.90
N ASP A 806 17.08 -25.44 -29.93
CA ASP A 806 16.70 -26.85 -29.73
C ASP A 806 15.17 -27.04 -29.73
N ARG A 807 14.63 -27.39 -30.90
CA ARG A 807 13.18 -27.65 -31.05
C ARG A 807 12.70 -28.85 -30.25
N THR A 808 13.57 -29.77 -29.80
CA THR A 808 13.12 -30.95 -29.04
C THR A 808 12.60 -30.58 -27.66
N LYS A 809 12.84 -29.35 -27.21
CA LYS A 809 12.41 -28.80 -25.92
C LYS A 809 11.59 -27.52 -26.05
N ALA A 810 11.02 -27.26 -27.23
CA ALA A 810 10.36 -25.99 -27.53
C ALA A 810 8.93 -25.87 -26.97
N THR A 811 8.34 -26.96 -26.48
CA THR A 811 7.06 -26.96 -25.75
C THR A 811 6.98 -28.15 -24.79
N PHE A 812 5.79 -28.46 -24.25
CA PHE A 812 5.56 -29.56 -23.32
C PHE A 812 4.50 -30.55 -23.83
N ASP A 813 4.66 -31.83 -23.50
CA ASP A 813 3.65 -32.86 -23.65
C ASP A 813 2.65 -32.79 -22.49
N ILE A 814 1.59 -32.00 -22.66
CA ILE A 814 0.52 -31.82 -21.67
C ILE A 814 -0.78 -32.28 -22.30
N LYS A 815 -1.26 -33.44 -21.85
CA LYS A 815 -2.53 -34.02 -22.30
C LYS A 815 -3.67 -33.27 -21.63
N LEU A 816 -4.63 -32.82 -22.43
CA LEU A 816 -5.77 -32.01 -22.02
C LEU A 816 -7.08 -32.79 -22.22
N ASP A 817 -8.09 -32.53 -21.40
CA ASP A 817 -9.43 -33.07 -21.59
C ASP A 817 -10.53 -32.11 -21.13
N VAL A 818 -11.72 -32.28 -21.72
CA VAL A 818 -12.92 -31.49 -21.43
C VAL A 818 -14.07 -32.42 -21.08
N THR A 819 -14.72 -32.12 -19.97
CA THR A 819 -15.90 -32.82 -19.48
C THR A 819 -17.04 -31.83 -19.25
N LEU A 820 -18.24 -32.18 -19.73
CA LEU A 820 -19.50 -31.48 -19.43
C LEU A 820 -20.22 -32.21 -18.31
N VAL A 821 -20.66 -31.46 -17.30
CA VAL A 821 -21.66 -31.91 -16.34
C VAL A 821 -22.99 -31.23 -16.63
N ARG A 822 -24.00 -32.02 -17.00
CA ARG A 822 -25.36 -31.56 -17.29
C ARG A 822 -26.35 -32.39 -16.50
N ASN A 823 -27.25 -31.74 -15.76
CA ASN A 823 -28.24 -32.41 -14.91
C ASN A 823 -27.63 -33.43 -13.91
N GLY A 824 -26.38 -33.23 -13.50
CA GLY A 824 -25.65 -34.14 -12.61
C GLY A 824 -24.97 -35.32 -13.32
N GLU A 825 -25.13 -35.47 -14.63
CA GLU A 825 -24.46 -36.50 -15.45
C GLU A 825 -23.20 -35.94 -16.12
N SER A 826 -22.14 -36.75 -16.17
CA SER A 826 -20.83 -36.38 -16.71
C SER A 826 -20.61 -36.96 -18.11
N HIS A 827 -20.19 -36.11 -19.05
CA HIS A 827 -19.98 -36.45 -20.45
C HIS A 827 -18.62 -35.94 -20.92
N LYS A 828 -17.75 -36.84 -21.38
CA LYS A 828 -16.47 -36.46 -21.99
C LYS A 828 -16.70 -35.84 -23.36
N LEU A 829 -16.25 -34.60 -23.56
CA LEU A 829 -16.47 -33.86 -24.81
C LEU A 829 -15.26 -33.94 -25.75
N ALA A 830 -14.06 -33.68 -25.24
CA ALA A 830 -12.87 -33.58 -26.07
C ALA A 830 -11.59 -33.95 -25.31
N THR A 831 -10.53 -34.24 -26.05
CA THR A 831 -9.13 -34.33 -25.57
C THR A 831 -8.22 -33.47 -26.41
N SER A 832 -7.07 -33.04 -25.95
CA SER A 832 -6.10 -32.32 -26.80
C SER A 832 -4.69 -32.42 -26.22
N ASN A 833 -3.76 -31.68 -26.79
CA ASN A 833 -2.40 -31.57 -26.27
C ASN A 833 -1.84 -30.16 -26.49
N LEU A 834 -1.17 -29.60 -25.49
CA LEU A 834 -0.50 -28.30 -25.61
C LEU A 834 0.48 -28.25 -26.80
N ASN A 835 1.11 -29.38 -27.14
CA ASN A 835 2.06 -29.45 -28.25
C ASN A 835 1.44 -29.23 -29.64
N TYR A 836 0.10 -29.20 -29.76
CA TYR A 836 -0.61 -28.86 -30.99
C TYR A 836 -0.64 -27.35 -31.28
N LEU A 837 -0.29 -26.48 -30.32
CA LEU A 837 -0.16 -25.06 -30.59
C LEU A 837 0.84 -24.81 -31.72
N TYR A 838 0.44 -23.98 -32.68
CA TYR A 838 1.31 -23.57 -33.78
C TYR A 838 2.39 -22.64 -33.25
N TRP A 839 2.00 -21.60 -32.50
CA TRP A 839 2.91 -20.77 -31.72
C TRP A 839 2.95 -21.24 -30.28
N THR A 840 4.13 -21.66 -29.82
CA THR A 840 4.33 -22.23 -28.48
C THR A 840 4.22 -21.17 -27.37
N PRO A 841 4.06 -21.60 -26.10
CA PRO A 841 4.11 -20.70 -24.95
C PRO A 841 5.35 -19.79 -24.90
N TYR A 842 6.55 -20.30 -25.24
CA TYR A 842 7.74 -19.45 -25.22
C TYR A 842 7.73 -18.40 -26.34
N GLN A 843 7.24 -18.75 -27.54
CA GLN A 843 7.08 -17.78 -28.62
C GLN A 843 6.02 -16.71 -28.29
N GLN A 844 4.95 -17.08 -27.59
CA GLN A 844 3.94 -16.15 -27.09
C GLN A 844 4.54 -15.12 -26.13
N VAL A 845 5.26 -15.56 -25.09
CA VAL A 845 5.92 -14.64 -24.13
C VAL A 845 6.98 -13.77 -24.83
N THR A 846 7.82 -14.37 -25.67
CA THR A 846 8.83 -13.62 -26.43
C THR A 846 8.17 -12.56 -27.32
N HIS A 847 7.14 -12.93 -28.10
CA HIS A 847 6.43 -12.00 -28.98
C HIS A 847 5.77 -10.86 -28.19
N HIS A 848 5.17 -11.16 -27.04
CA HIS A 848 4.52 -10.16 -26.19
C HIS A 848 5.49 -9.02 -25.86
N THR A 849 6.72 -9.32 -25.47
CA THR A 849 7.70 -8.29 -25.07
C THR A 849 8.25 -7.47 -26.24
N LEU A 850 8.08 -7.90 -27.51
CA LEU A 850 8.69 -7.21 -28.66
C LEU A 850 8.16 -5.80 -28.88
N ALA A 851 6.92 -5.54 -28.46
CA ALA A 851 6.32 -4.21 -28.48
C ALA A 851 7.03 -3.24 -27.50
N GLY A 852 7.88 -3.76 -26.60
CA GLY A 852 8.47 -3.00 -25.50
C GLY A 852 7.49 -2.77 -24.35
N CYS A 853 6.35 -3.46 -24.32
CA CYS A 853 5.50 -3.50 -23.14
C CYS A 853 6.16 -4.40 -22.08
N GLY A 854 6.20 -3.91 -20.84
CA GLY A 854 6.72 -4.68 -19.72
C GLY A 854 5.84 -5.88 -19.40
N LEU A 855 6.40 -6.82 -18.62
CA LEU A 855 5.68 -7.92 -17.99
C LEU A 855 5.99 -7.90 -16.50
N GLU A 856 4.97 -8.00 -15.66
CA GLU A 856 5.13 -8.03 -14.21
C GLU A 856 4.98 -9.45 -13.66
N THR A 857 5.59 -9.72 -12.51
CA THR A 857 5.41 -11.00 -11.82
C THR A 857 3.92 -11.22 -11.51
N GLY A 858 3.36 -12.34 -11.97
CA GLY A 858 1.95 -12.70 -11.80
C GLY A 858 1.04 -12.27 -12.94
N ASP A 859 1.54 -11.58 -13.97
CA ASP A 859 0.79 -11.41 -15.22
C ASP A 859 0.40 -12.77 -15.81
N LEU A 860 -0.81 -12.82 -16.36
CA LEU A 860 -1.39 -14.03 -16.94
C LEU A 860 -1.44 -13.90 -18.47
N LEU A 861 -0.95 -14.92 -19.17
CA LEU A 861 -1.08 -15.02 -20.63
C LEU A 861 -1.88 -16.29 -20.96
N GLY A 862 -3.02 -16.14 -21.62
CA GLY A 862 -3.80 -17.25 -22.17
C GLY A 862 -3.16 -17.77 -23.45
N THR A 863 -3.11 -19.10 -23.64
CA THR A 863 -2.50 -19.68 -24.84
C THR A 863 -3.34 -19.53 -26.10
N GLY A 864 -4.63 -19.19 -25.96
CA GLY A 864 -5.64 -19.44 -26.95
C GLY A 864 -6.11 -20.90 -26.98
N THR A 865 -7.26 -21.11 -27.61
CA THR A 865 -7.93 -22.41 -27.73
C THR A 865 -7.02 -23.48 -28.35
N ILE A 866 -6.83 -24.59 -27.67
CA ILE A 866 -5.92 -25.68 -28.06
C ILE A 866 -6.71 -26.81 -28.74
N THR A 867 -6.66 -26.86 -30.07
CA THR A 867 -7.33 -27.87 -30.89
C THR A 867 -6.34 -28.82 -31.55
N GLY A 868 -6.65 -30.12 -31.53
CA GLY A 868 -5.91 -31.18 -32.23
C GLY A 868 -6.45 -31.49 -33.63
N GLU A 869 -6.03 -32.61 -34.21
CA GLU A 869 -6.33 -32.93 -35.62
C GLU A 869 -7.67 -33.65 -35.83
N THR A 870 -8.14 -34.37 -34.83
CA THR A 870 -9.36 -35.20 -34.95
C THR A 870 -10.60 -34.50 -34.42
N LYS A 871 -11.78 -35.03 -34.78
CA LYS A 871 -13.08 -34.47 -34.32
C LYS A 871 -13.26 -34.57 -32.80
N GLN A 872 -12.57 -35.50 -32.15
CA GLN A 872 -12.56 -35.67 -30.70
C GLN A 872 -11.61 -34.69 -30.01
N GLU A 873 -10.86 -33.88 -30.77
CA GLU A 873 -9.84 -32.99 -30.26
C GLU A 873 -10.13 -31.51 -30.47
N LEU A 874 -11.41 -31.18 -30.64
CA LEU A 874 -11.90 -29.83 -30.88
C LEU A 874 -12.01 -29.06 -29.56
N GLY A 875 -11.32 -27.92 -29.47
CA GLY A 875 -11.14 -27.14 -28.24
C GLY A 875 -12.30 -26.20 -27.89
N SER A 876 -13.36 -26.16 -28.71
CA SER A 876 -14.56 -25.34 -28.50
C SER A 876 -15.83 -25.98 -29.07
N LEU A 877 -17.00 -25.61 -28.57
CA LEU A 877 -18.28 -26.04 -29.17
C LEU A 877 -18.54 -25.37 -30.51
N PHE A 878 -18.05 -24.14 -30.72
CA PHE A 878 -18.25 -23.43 -31.99
C PHE A 878 -17.74 -24.23 -33.18
N GLU A 879 -16.54 -24.82 -33.06
CA GLU A 879 -16.00 -25.68 -34.11
C GLU A 879 -16.57 -27.11 -34.04
N ALA A 880 -16.75 -27.67 -32.84
CA ALA A 880 -17.24 -29.05 -32.68
C ALA A 880 -18.66 -29.26 -33.20
N THR A 881 -19.50 -28.23 -33.09
CA THR A 881 -20.91 -28.28 -33.48
C THR A 881 -21.21 -27.58 -34.79
N TYR A 882 -20.19 -27.10 -35.49
CA TYR A 882 -20.35 -26.32 -36.73
C TYR A 882 -21.30 -25.12 -36.51
N ASN A 883 -20.96 -24.26 -35.55
CA ASN A 883 -21.75 -23.12 -35.07
C ASN A 883 -23.18 -23.51 -34.61
N GLY A 884 -23.30 -24.65 -33.93
CA GLY A 884 -24.56 -25.20 -33.41
C GLY A 884 -25.42 -25.95 -34.42
N THR A 885 -25.04 -25.99 -35.71
CA THR A 885 -25.86 -26.65 -36.76
C THR A 885 -25.74 -28.17 -36.76
N LYS A 886 -24.69 -28.71 -36.14
CA LYS A 886 -24.42 -30.15 -35.97
C LYS A 886 -24.17 -30.45 -34.49
N PRO A 887 -25.21 -30.48 -33.65
CA PRO A 887 -25.05 -30.69 -32.22
C PRO A 887 -24.42 -32.06 -31.92
N ILE A 888 -23.64 -32.13 -30.84
CA ILE A 888 -23.08 -33.38 -30.30
C ILE A 888 -24.21 -34.16 -29.63
N GLU A 889 -24.32 -35.45 -29.96
CA GLU A 889 -25.25 -36.37 -29.28
C GLU A 889 -24.55 -36.98 -28.06
N LEU A 890 -25.07 -36.66 -26.87
CA LEU A 890 -24.56 -37.16 -25.60
C LEU A 890 -25.01 -38.61 -25.38
N ALA A 891 -24.33 -39.34 -24.49
CA ALA A 891 -24.59 -40.76 -24.24
C ALA A 891 -26.03 -41.06 -23.76
N ASN A 892 -26.71 -40.07 -23.17
CA ASN A 892 -28.10 -40.15 -22.72
C ASN A 892 -29.13 -39.73 -23.80
N GLY A 893 -28.67 -39.37 -25.00
CA GLY A 893 -29.49 -38.91 -26.13
C GLY A 893 -29.70 -37.39 -26.20
N ASP A 894 -29.22 -36.62 -25.22
CA ASP A 894 -29.31 -35.15 -25.24
C ASP A 894 -28.46 -34.56 -26.37
N LYS A 895 -28.91 -33.43 -26.92
CA LYS A 895 -28.19 -32.70 -27.97
C LYS A 895 -27.50 -31.47 -27.41
N LEU A 896 -26.19 -31.36 -27.62
CA LEU A 896 -25.38 -30.23 -27.21
C LEU A 896 -24.97 -29.38 -28.42
N GLY A 897 -25.56 -28.18 -28.53
CA GLY A 897 -25.12 -27.14 -29.47
C GLY A 897 -24.21 -26.11 -28.80
N PHE A 898 -24.74 -25.39 -27.81
CA PHE A 898 -24.03 -24.45 -26.95
C PHE A 898 -24.47 -24.66 -25.49
N LEU A 899 -23.70 -24.11 -24.55
CA LEU A 899 -23.93 -24.29 -23.12
C LEU A 899 -25.20 -23.56 -22.64
N GLN A 900 -25.97 -24.28 -21.84
CA GLN A 900 -27.20 -23.83 -21.21
C GLN A 900 -26.97 -23.45 -19.75
N ASP A 901 -27.93 -22.73 -19.17
CA ASP A 901 -27.86 -22.41 -17.75
C ASP A 901 -27.91 -23.71 -16.91
N GLY A 902 -27.01 -23.81 -15.95
CA GLY A 902 -26.84 -25.01 -15.14
C GLY A 902 -25.78 -25.99 -15.64
N ASP A 903 -25.34 -25.88 -16.90
CA ASP A 903 -24.21 -26.66 -17.41
C ASP A 903 -22.91 -26.26 -16.71
N GLU A 904 -22.04 -27.22 -16.46
CA GLU A 904 -20.71 -27.02 -15.89
C GLU A 904 -19.66 -27.65 -16.81
N ILE A 905 -18.61 -26.90 -17.13
CA ILE A 905 -17.43 -27.42 -17.85
C ILE A 905 -16.31 -27.66 -16.86
N ILE A 906 -15.65 -28.80 -17.02
CA ILE A 906 -14.47 -29.21 -16.27
C ILE A 906 -13.35 -29.44 -17.29
N LEU A 907 -12.29 -28.63 -17.21
CA LEU A 907 -11.05 -28.87 -17.91
C LEU A 907 -10.11 -29.67 -17.01
N GLY A 908 -9.41 -30.64 -17.60
CA GLY A 908 -8.38 -31.46 -16.98
C GLY A 908 -7.07 -31.39 -17.76
N ALA A 909 -5.95 -31.54 -17.06
CA ALA A 909 -4.63 -31.68 -17.68
C ALA A 909 -3.71 -32.63 -16.89
N SER A 910 -2.86 -33.36 -17.61
CA SER A 910 -1.78 -34.13 -16.99
C SER A 910 -0.59 -34.40 -17.92
N CYS A 911 0.58 -34.60 -17.32
CA CYS A 911 1.79 -35.08 -17.97
C CYS A 911 2.14 -36.50 -17.49
N GLY A 912 2.78 -37.29 -18.36
CA GLY A 912 3.21 -38.67 -18.06
C GLY A 912 2.07 -39.69 -17.99
N GLY A 913 2.23 -40.72 -17.15
CA GLY A 913 1.17 -41.70 -16.85
C GLY A 913 1.05 -42.91 -17.78
N GLU A 914 2.09 -43.25 -18.56
CA GLU A 914 2.23 -44.60 -19.12
C GLU A 914 2.66 -45.59 -18.02
N GLU A 915 2.47 -46.90 -18.23
CA GLU A 915 2.75 -47.94 -17.20
C GLU A 915 4.10 -47.72 -16.50
N GLY A 916 4.06 -47.39 -15.20
CA GLY A 916 5.23 -47.19 -14.35
C GLY A 916 5.77 -45.76 -14.23
N GLN A 917 5.21 -44.76 -14.91
CA GLN A 917 5.63 -43.36 -14.78
C GLN A 917 4.73 -42.52 -13.83
N PRO A 918 5.32 -41.64 -12.99
CA PRO A 918 4.55 -40.73 -12.15
C PRO A 918 3.70 -39.77 -13.00
N ARG A 919 2.42 -39.59 -12.62
CA ARG A 919 1.48 -38.68 -13.26
C ARG A 919 1.50 -37.32 -12.57
N LEU A 920 1.78 -36.26 -13.31
CA LEU A 920 1.68 -34.87 -12.82
C LEU A 920 0.35 -34.28 -13.29
N GLY A 921 -0.52 -33.88 -12.36
CA GLY A 921 -1.83 -33.32 -12.66
C GLY A 921 -1.92 -31.82 -12.34
N PHE A 922 -2.82 -31.11 -13.02
CA PHE A 922 -3.03 -29.66 -12.87
C PHE A 922 -4.22 -29.29 -11.97
N GLY A 923 -4.86 -30.28 -11.35
CA GLY A 923 -6.19 -30.12 -10.77
C GLY A 923 -7.25 -29.91 -11.87
N GLU A 924 -8.38 -29.33 -11.49
CA GLU A 924 -9.52 -29.09 -12.38
C GLU A 924 -9.82 -27.59 -12.51
N CYS A 925 -10.06 -27.12 -13.73
CA CYS A 925 -10.70 -25.82 -13.97
C CYS A 925 -12.19 -26.07 -14.22
N ARG A 926 -13.03 -25.76 -13.21
CA ARG A 926 -14.47 -25.99 -13.23
C ARG A 926 -15.18 -24.64 -13.27
N GLY A 927 -16.22 -24.52 -14.08
CA GLY A 927 -17.11 -23.37 -14.02
C GLY A 927 -18.50 -23.70 -14.52
N LYS A 928 -19.50 -23.29 -13.73
CA LYS A 928 -20.92 -23.49 -14.00
C LYS A 928 -21.54 -22.23 -14.57
N ILE A 929 -22.33 -22.37 -15.63
CA ILE A 929 -23.05 -21.24 -16.24
C ILE A 929 -24.30 -20.92 -15.43
N LEU A 930 -24.39 -19.68 -14.93
CA LEU A 930 -25.57 -19.14 -14.28
C LEU A 930 -26.42 -18.32 -15.25
N PRO A 931 -27.75 -18.25 -15.03
CA PRO A 931 -28.62 -17.36 -15.78
C PRO A 931 -28.16 -15.90 -15.72
N ALA A 932 -28.44 -15.18 -16.80
CA ALA A 932 -28.20 -13.74 -16.88
C ALA A 932 -29.02 -13.00 -15.80
N LYS A 933 -28.50 -11.88 -15.29
CA LYS A 933 -29.13 -11.06 -14.25
C LYS A 933 -29.54 -9.70 -14.79
#